data_AF-A0A7W7ZKW2-F1
#
_entry.id   AF-A0A7W7ZKW2-F1
#
_cell.length_a   1.000
_cell.length_b   1.000
_cell.length_c   1.000
_cell.angle_alpha   90.00
_cell.angle_beta   90.00
_cell.angle_gamma   90.00
#
_symmetry.space_group_name_H-M   'P 1'
#
loop_
_entity.id
_entity.type
_entity.pdbx_description
1 polymer ?
#
loop_
_entity_poly.entity_id
_entity_poly.type
_entity_poly.pdbx_seq_one_letter_code
_entity_poly.pdbx_strand_id
1 'polypeptide(L)'
;MNAMTNRIDTDVVMAEPQSESMDVSRMEGELTGLIQDSRFEEAICILNSAICENESPELWNDWATVQHAAGKPAEAEKGFRRAITLAPTNRDASVNLGLFLLAQGRYDEATQILSCHLHNLSDEENTAIKNFELKRLQLIDLQPERSHSAQVQQSDISAEGRIHKLESALEYLLISNLNAKASRATGAASNQLLIDRFLGLVRSIQPQLFLDIGANDASTACRVKAMLPTCEVWAFEANPEIHGRFASVVTSVGVNYVNLAISSATGKVTLYAPKTLSRTIVNGEVVDFASVEPEISGKTSMRKRNENATYREFSVDAISLNDFMAAKWTEGMRERNAALWIDVEGAAFEVLTGGEDALKRAAVILIEAENYEFWSGQKQAADVAKLIISAGFIPLDRDREYGDKQFNTIFIHHSFAHLIYSENYMLGPVNTTVASPARKLSHRTLGAHLTAQIPVFIPVFNNPTYVANTLQQLSDIGMRNVCLVDNDSTSHVMRAFLELVQDKVSVIRTGQNKGPRQIVECPEYYDLLPDLFCITDPDLEFNAELPEDFLANLIRLTNELKVGKAGFALRIDDSHLMHTGTFGISRKTYHATEWEQQYWETQLGILKDGSPVYKAGLNTTFAVYNKTFFNPHTFVDAVRVGGRYACRHLPWYRESIVGQEERAFYRATHKHARCGVV
;
A
#
# COMPACT_ATOMS: atom_id res chain seq x y z
N MET A 1 -17.29 -57.77 67.84
CA MET A 1 -17.55 -57.95 66.39
C MET A 1 -17.79 -56.58 65.79
N ASN A 2 -16.98 -56.25 64.78
CA ASN A 2 -17.04 -55.16 63.80
C ASN A 2 -18.25 -54.19 63.87
N ALA A 3 -17.97 -52.89 63.82
CA ALA A 3 -17.91 -52.16 62.55
C ALA A 3 -17.51 -50.70 62.78
N MET A 4 -16.37 -50.31 62.21
CA MET A 4 -15.92 -48.92 62.09
C MET A 4 -16.85 -48.16 61.15
N THR A 5 -17.47 -47.09 61.64
CA THR A 5 -17.88 -45.93 60.83
C THR A 5 -17.64 -44.69 61.68
N ASN A 6 -16.41 -44.16 61.63
CA ASN A 6 -16.11 -42.87 62.23
C ASN A 6 -16.53 -41.77 61.27
N ARG A 7 -17.61 -41.08 61.65
CA ARG A 7 -17.88 -39.70 61.26
C ARG A 7 -16.73 -38.83 61.74
N ILE A 8 -16.18 -38.06 60.82
CA ILE A 8 -15.30 -36.92 61.14
C ILE A 8 -16.24 -35.74 61.32
N ASP A 9 -16.27 -35.17 62.51
CA ASP A 9 -16.54 -33.75 62.65
C ASP A 9 -15.74 -33.16 63.81
N THR A 10 -15.10 -32.04 63.47
CA THR A 10 -14.80 -30.88 64.31
C THR A 10 -13.92 -31.09 65.55
N ASP A 11 -12.63 -30.81 65.41
CA ASP A 11 -11.97 -29.65 66.03
C ASP A 11 -10.45 -29.83 66.02
N VAL A 12 -9.82 -29.35 64.96
CA VAL A 12 -8.45 -28.84 65.04
C VAL A 12 -8.52 -27.39 64.64
N VAL A 13 -8.39 -26.53 65.65
CA VAL A 13 -8.16 -25.09 65.52
C VAL A 13 -6.85 -24.93 64.75
N MET A 14 -6.97 -24.79 63.43
CA MET A 14 -5.91 -24.24 62.60
C MET A 14 -5.99 -22.74 62.78
N ALA A 15 -4.96 -22.17 63.40
CA ALA A 15 -4.77 -20.73 63.44
C ALA A 15 -4.93 -20.18 62.01
N GLU A 16 -5.84 -19.21 61.84
CA GLU A 16 -5.91 -18.42 60.62
C GLU A 16 -4.51 -17.83 60.37
N PRO A 17 -3.92 -17.99 59.17
CA PRO A 17 -2.82 -17.13 58.80
C PRO A 17 -3.41 -15.73 58.73
N GLN A 18 -3.01 -14.87 59.67
CA GLN A 18 -3.27 -13.44 59.57
C GLN A 18 -2.77 -12.99 58.20
N SER A 19 -3.68 -12.60 57.30
CA SER A 19 -3.32 -11.87 56.10
C SER A 19 -2.84 -10.50 56.57
N GLU A 20 -1.55 -10.38 56.89
CA GLU A 20 -0.88 -9.09 56.99
C GLU A 20 -1.05 -8.44 55.61
N SER A 21 -1.95 -7.46 55.49
CA SER A 21 -1.97 -6.56 54.34
C SER A 21 -0.56 -5.99 54.23
N MET A 22 0.11 -6.30 53.13
CA MET A 22 1.49 -5.92 52.91
C MET A 22 1.55 -4.39 52.87
N ASP A 23 2.11 -3.79 53.92
CA ASP A 23 2.29 -2.34 54.01
C ASP A 23 3.13 -1.88 52.81
N VAL A 24 2.60 -0.96 51.99
CA VAL A 24 3.25 -0.48 50.75
C VAL A 24 4.69 -0.04 51.02
N SER A 25 4.94 0.58 52.17
CA SER A 25 6.27 1.02 52.60
C SER A 25 7.24 -0.15 52.89
N ARG A 26 6.72 -1.28 53.38
CA ARG A 26 7.49 -2.51 53.63
C ARG A 26 7.80 -3.22 52.32
N MET A 27 6.85 -3.25 51.38
CA MET A 27 7.04 -3.83 50.04
C MET A 27 8.10 -3.07 49.22
N GLU A 28 8.06 -1.73 49.22
CA GLU A 28 9.06 -0.90 48.53
C GLU A 28 10.49 -1.12 49.06
N GLY A 29 10.64 -1.21 50.40
CA GLY A 29 11.92 -1.49 51.03
C GLY A 29 12.46 -2.89 50.70
N GLU A 30 11.58 -3.89 50.66
CA GLU A 30 11.92 -5.28 50.31
C GLU A 30 12.29 -5.42 48.83
N LEU A 31 11.54 -4.80 47.92
CA LEU A 31 11.84 -4.78 46.48
C LEU A 31 13.19 -4.12 46.19
N THR A 32 13.49 -3.00 46.87
CA THR A 32 14.77 -2.31 46.71
C THR A 32 15.95 -3.19 47.12
N GLY A 33 15.84 -3.90 48.25
CA GLY A 33 16.87 -4.84 48.70
C GLY A 33 17.07 -6.01 47.74
N LEU A 34 15.97 -6.60 47.24
CA LEU A 34 16.04 -7.73 46.29
C LEU A 34 16.65 -7.34 44.95
N ILE A 35 16.37 -6.13 44.45
CA ILE A 35 16.97 -5.62 43.21
C ILE A 35 18.47 -5.37 43.40
N GLN A 36 18.88 -4.80 44.54
CA GLN A 36 20.31 -4.58 44.85
C GLN A 36 21.09 -5.89 44.95
N ASP A 37 20.47 -6.93 45.52
CA ASP A 37 21.04 -8.27 45.62
C ASP A 37 20.91 -9.11 44.33
N SER A 38 20.39 -8.53 43.24
CA SER A 38 20.14 -9.21 41.95
C SER A 38 19.20 -10.42 42.02
N ARG A 39 18.31 -10.47 43.02
CA ARG A 39 17.31 -11.53 43.24
C ARG A 39 16.01 -11.22 42.51
N PHE A 40 16.09 -11.09 41.19
CA PHE A 40 15.00 -10.56 40.36
C PHE A 40 13.75 -11.44 40.33
N GLU A 41 13.89 -12.77 40.34
CA GLU A 41 12.77 -13.70 40.34
C GLU A 41 11.88 -13.55 41.58
N GLU A 42 12.48 -13.26 42.74
CA GLU A 42 11.75 -13.06 44.00
C GLU A 42 11.02 -11.71 43.99
N ALA A 43 11.68 -10.66 43.48
CA ALA A 43 11.06 -9.35 43.28
C ALA A 43 9.87 -9.42 42.30
N ILE A 44 10.00 -10.17 41.20
CA ILE A 44 8.91 -10.41 40.24
C ILE A 44 7.75 -11.17 40.90
N CYS A 45 8.03 -12.13 41.77
CA CYS A 45 7.00 -12.89 42.48
C CYS A 45 6.17 -11.99 43.41
N ILE A 46 6.84 -11.09 44.15
CA ILE A 46 6.19 -10.09 45.02
C ILE A 46 5.32 -9.14 44.18
N LEU A 47 5.87 -8.62 43.08
CA LEU A 47 5.15 -7.71 42.19
C LEU A 47 3.95 -8.38 41.51
N ASN A 48 4.07 -9.67 41.11
CA ASN A 48 2.94 -10.43 40.58
C ASN A 48 1.82 -10.59 41.61
N SER A 49 2.16 -10.87 42.87
CA SER A 49 1.16 -10.98 43.94
C SER A 49 0.46 -9.63 44.15
N ALA A 50 1.23 -8.54 44.23
CA ALA A 50 0.69 -7.20 44.40
C ALA A 50 -0.21 -6.75 43.23
N ILE A 51 0.19 -7.04 41.99
CA ILE A 51 -0.62 -6.77 40.79
C ILE A 51 -1.93 -7.56 40.80
N CYS A 52 -1.91 -8.82 41.26
CA CYS A 52 -3.12 -9.64 41.39
C CYS A 52 -4.09 -9.11 42.46
N GLU A 53 -3.59 -8.49 43.52
CA GLU A 53 -4.40 -7.92 44.59
C GLU A 53 -5.00 -6.56 44.20
N ASN A 54 -4.20 -5.67 43.63
CA ASN A 54 -4.66 -4.35 43.19
C ASN A 54 -3.82 -3.83 42.02
N GLU A 55 -4.33 -3.98 40.80
CA GLU A 55 -3.63 -3.56 39.59
C GLU A 55 -3.47 -2.03 39.54
N SER A 56 -2.22 -1.55 39.50
CA SER A 56 -1.91 -0.12 39.35
C SER A 56 -0.83 0.14 38.28
N PRO A 57 -0.83 1.34 37.65
CA PRO A 57 0.21 1.75 36.73
C PRO A 57 1.62 1.68 37.34
N GLU A 58 1.76 2.05 38.61
CA GLU A 58 3.02 2.08 39.34
C GLU A 58 3.58 0.66 39.50
N LEU A 59 2.74 -0.30 39.89
CA LEU A 59 3.13 -1.71 40.02
C LEU A 59 3.55 -2.33 38.68
N TRP A 60 2.87 -1.99 37.58
CA TRP A 60 3.26 -2.46 36.24
C TRP A 60 4.55 -1.80 35.73
N ASN A 61 4.79 -0.53 36.08
CA ASN A 61 6.03 0.16 35.78
C ASN A 61 7.22 -0.46 36.55
N ASP A 62 7.03 -0.77 37.82
CA ASP A 62 8.05 -1.39 38.67
C ASP A 62 8.33 -2.83 38.22
N TRP A 63 7.28 -3.59 37.90
CA TRP A 63 7.40 -4.92 37.31
C TRP A 63 8.17 -4.91 35.99
N ALA A 64 7.87 -3.96 35.10
CA ALA A 64 8.59 -3.80 33.84
C ALA A 64 10.07 -3.47 34.04
N THR A 65 10.38 -2.63 35.03
CA THR A 65 11.74 -2.23 35.39
C THR A 65 12.54 -3.43 35.93
N VAL A 66 11.94 -4.24 36.80
CA VAL A 66 12.57 -5.46 37.31
C VAL A 66 12.76 -6.51 36.20
N GLN A 67 11.79 -6.66 35.29
CA GLN A 67 11.93 -7.55 34.13
C GLN A 67 13.06 -7.10 33.19
N HIS A 68 13.25 -5.79 33.01
CA HIS A 68 14.37 -5.26 32.25
C HIS A 68 15.71 -5.58 32.91
N ALA A 69 15.82 -5.35 34.23
CA ALA A 69 17.01 -5.69 35.01
C ALA A 69 17.32 -7.20 35.00
N ALA A 70 16.28 -8.04 34.95
CA ALA A 70 16.39 -9.50 34.82
C ALA A 70 16.76 -9.98 33.40
N GLY A 71 17.01 -9.08 32.45
CA GLY A 71 17.37 -9.43 31.07
C GLY A 71 16.21 -9.95 30.22
N LYS A 72 14.96 -9.61 30.56
CA LYS A 72 13.72 -10.05 29.88
C LYS A 72 13.05 -8.88 29.14
N PRO A 73 13.63 -8.36 28.03
CA PRO A 73 13.18 -7.11 27.40
C PRO A 73 11.76 -7.19 26.80
N ALA A 74 11.33 -8.35 26.30
CA ALA A 74 9.98 -8.50 25.76
C ALA A 74 8.90 -8.38 26.83
N GLU A 75 9.16 -8.85 28.05
CA GLU A 75 8.24 -8.72 29.18
C GLU A 75 8.28 -7.30 29.75
N ALA A 76 9.47 -6.68 29.81
CA ALA A 76 9.61 -5.28 30.20
C ALA A 76 8.74 -4.35 29.31
N GLU A 77 8.80 -4.50 27.98
CA GLU A 77 7.98 -3.69 27.07
C GLU A 77 6.47 -3.88 27.32
N LYS A 78 6.02 -5.11 27.56
CA LYS A 78 4.62 -5.40 27.88
C LYS A 78 4.17 -4.70 29.16
N GLY A 79 4.99 -4.77 30.21
CA GLY A 79 4.68 -4.13 31.50
C GLY A 79 4.59 -2.60 31.38
N PHE A 80 5.56 -1.98 30.69
CA PHE A 80 5.53 -0.53 30.45
C PHE A 80 4.30 -0.08 29.64
N ARG A 81 3.94 -0.83 28.59
CA ARG A 81 2.74 -0.53 27.80
C ARG A 81 1.46 -0.75 28.60
N ARG A 82 1.42 -1.74 29.49
CA ARG A 82 0.29 -1.96 30.40
C ARG A 82 0.14 -0.80 31.39
N ALA A 83 1.24 -0.30 31.96
CA ALA A 83 1.24 0.87 32.84
C ALA A 83 0.67 2.12 32.14
N ILE A 84 1.10 2.40 30.90
CA ILE A 84 0.57 3.52 30.10
C ILE A 84 -0.89 3.28 29.70
N THR A 85 -1.30 2.03 29.48
CA THR A 85 -2.71 1.72 29.18
C THR A 85 -3.61 2.01 30.38
N LEU A 86 -3.15 1.71 31.60
CA LEU A 86 -3.89 1.96 32.84
C LEU A 86 -3.95 3.45 33.18
N ALA A 87 -2.86 4.18 32.94
CA ALA A 87 -2.82 5.62 33.09
C ALA A 87 -1.99 6.26 31.96
N PRO A 88 -2.65 6.72 30.87
CA PRO A 88 -1.98 7.34 29.73
C PRO A 88 -1.21 8.62 30.04
N THR A 89 -1.46 9.21 31.22
CA THR A 89 -0.77 10.40 31.74
C THR A 89 0.32 10.05 32.76
N ASN A 90 0.57 8.76 33.05
CA ASN A 90 1.61 8.35 33.97
C ASN A 90 2.97 8.67 33.35
N ARG A 91 3.62 9.71 33.91
CA ARG A 91 4.88 10.25 33.45
C ARG A 91 5.99 9.20 33.52
N ASP A 92 6.10 8.50 34.64
CA ASP A 92 7.24 7.63 34.91
C ASP A 92 7.21 6.40 34.01
N ALA A 93 6.03 5.80 33.79
CA ALA A 93 5.85 4.72 32.81
C ALA A 93 6.16 5.15 31.36
N SER A 94 5.77 6.38 30.98
CA SER A 94 6.01 6.92 29.65
C SER A 94 7.48 7.23 29.41
N VAL A 95 8.17 7.81 30.40
CA VAL A 95 9.61 8.08 30.35
C VAL A 95 10.40 6.78 30.31
N ASN A 96 10.07 5.82 31.17
CA ASN A 96 10.75 4.53 31.20
C ASN A 96 10.57 3.73 29.91
N LEU A 97 9.37 3.71 29.32
CA LEU A 97 9.16 3.09 28.00
C LEU A 97 9.95 3.82 26.90
N GLY A 98 9.95 5.15 26.90
CA GLY A 98 10.71 5.94 25.95
C GLY A 98 12.20 5.65 26.00
N LEU A 99 12.80 5.66 27.19
CA LEU A 99 14.21 5.31 27.40
C LEU A 99 14.51 3.85 27.02
N PHE A 100 13.61 2.93 27.36
CA PHE A 100 13.71 1.52 26.98
C PHE A 100 13.73 1.35 25.45
N LEU A 101 12.85 2.05 24.72
CA LEU A 101 12.79 2.01 23.25
C LEU A 101 14.00 2.67 22.59
N LEU A 102 14.53 3.76 23.17
CA LEU A 102 15.77 4.39 22.71
C LEU A 102 16.97 3.43 22.84
N ALA A 103 17.06 2.69 23.95
CA ALA A 103 18.11 1.69 24.15
C ALA A 103 18.05 0.54 23.12
N GLN A 104 16.86 0.27 22.56
CA GLN A 104 16.62 -0.73 21.51
C GLN A 104 16.75 -0.16 20.08
N GLY A 105 17.08 1.13 19.92
CA GLY A 105 17.21 1.79 18.61
C GLY A 105 15.88 2.13 17.91
N ARG A 106 14.75 2.04 18.61
CA ARG A 106 13.41 2.38 18.08
C ARG A 106 13.13 3.87 18.30
N TYR A 107 13.90 4.71 17.62
CA TYR A 107 13.95 6.16 17.88
C TYR A 107 12.61 6.87 17.63
N ASP A 108 11.96 6.63 16.50
CA ASP A 108 10.74 7.38 16.13
C ASP A 108 9.56 7.11 17.07
N GLU A 109 9.42 5.85 17.50
CA GLU A 109 8.39 5.45 18.48
C GLU A 109 8.70 5.99 19.87
N ALA A 110 9.97 5.98 20.28
CA ALA A 110 10.38 6.57 21.54
C ALA A 110 10.13 8.08 21.58
N THR A 111 10.44 8.81 20.49
CA THR A 111 10.16 10.24 20.38
C THR A 111 8.67 10.53 20.50
N GLN A 112 7.82 9.71 19.89
CA GLN A 112 6.37 9.86 19.98
C GLN A 112 5.88 9.71 21.43
N ILE A 113 6.36 8.70 22.16
CA ILE A 113 5.96 8.43 23.55
C ILE A 113 6.51 9.51 24.51
N LEU A 114 7.74 9.99 24.29
CA LEU A 114 8.36 11.02 25.13
C LEU A 114 7.84 12.44 24.84
N SER A 115 7.27 12.68 23.65
CA SER A 115 6.89 14.03 23.19
C SER A 115 5.91 14.76 24.12
N CYS A 116 5.03 14.03 24.80
CA CYS A 116 4.05 14.58 25.74
C CYS A 116 4.66 15.00 27.10
N HIS A 117 5.90 14.59 27.41
CA HIS A 117 6.54 14.80 28.71
C HIS A 117 7.87 15.59 28.64
N LEU A 118 8.31 16.00 27.44
CA LEU A 118 9.57 16.74 27.19
C LEU A 118 9.77 17.98 28.09
N HIS A 119 8.70 18.63 28.54
CA HIS A 119 8.75 19.83 29.38
C HIS A 119 8.94 19.54 30.89
N ASN A 120 8.91 18.28 31.31
CA ASN A 120 8.97 17.88 32.72
C ASN A 120 9.93 16.71 32.95
N LEU A 121 11.04 16.64 32.20
CA LEU A 121 12.11 15.64 32.35
C LEU A 121 13.19 16.11 33.33
N SER A 122 13.79 15.20 34.08
CA SER A 122 14.96 15.49 34.92
C SER A 122 16.17 15.82 34.04
N ASP A 123 17.18 16.48 34.60
CA ASP A 123 18.41 16.80 33.85
C ASP A 123 19.14 15.53 33.38
N GLU A 124 19.06 14.44 34.14
CA GLU A 124 19.63 13.13 33.81
C GLU A 124 18.86 12.47 32.65
N GLU A 125 17.52 12.48 32.68
CA GLU A 125 16.67 11.96 31.61
C GLU A 125 16.87 12.77 30.30
N ASN A 126 16.91 14.09 30.41
CA ASN A 126 17.20 14.99 29.28
C ASN A 126 18.58 14.72 28.68
N THR A 127 19.58 14.46 29.52
CA THR A 127 20.94 14.15 29.08
C THR A 127 20.99 12.78 28.40
N ALA A 128 20.31 11.77 28.93
CA ALA A 128 20.22 10.45 28.32
C ALA A 128 19.54 10.52 26.95
N ILE A 129 18.39 11.19 26.85
CA ILE A 129 17.66 11.37 25.58
C ILE A 129 18.51 12.15 24.58
N LYS A 130 19.17 13.24 24.98
CA LYS A 130 20.09 13.98 24.12
C LYS A 130 21.26 13.12 23.65
N ASN A 131 21.82 12.27 24.51
CA ASN A 131 22.90 11.36 24.14
C ASN A 131 22.44 10.30 23.13
N PHE A 132 21.21 9.78 23.26
CA PHE A 132 20.63 8.87 22.27
C PHE A 132 20.29 9.55 20.94
N GLU A 133 19.79 10.79 20.97
CA GLU A 133 19.58 11.61 19.76
C GLU A 133 20.90 11.99 19.09
N LEU A 134 21.94 12.34 19.85
CA LEU A 134 23.31 12.52 19.35
C LEU A 134 23.87 11.23 18.75
N LYS A 135 23.60 10.07 19.35
CA LYS A 135 24.03 8.77 18.83
C LYS A 135 23.26 8.37 17.58
N ARG A 136 21.95 8.68 17.51
CA ARG A 136 21.13 8.57 16.28
C ARG A 136 21.69 9.48 15.19
N LEU A 137 22.04 10.71 15.50
CA LEU A 137 22.69 11.65 14.58
C LEU A 137 24.10 11.19 14.17
N GLN A 138 24.88 10.62 15.07
CA GLN A 138 26.21 10.04 14.78
C GLN A 138 26.14 8.70 14.02
N LEU A 139 25.07 7.92 14.18
CA LEU A 139 24.77 6.74 13.36
C LEU A 139 24.27 7.13 11.96
N ILE A 140 23.71 8.32 11.81
CA ILE A 140 23.48 8.99 10.52
C ILE A 140 24.81 9.52 9.94
N ASP A 141 25.82 9.81 10.77
CA ASP A 141 27.11 10.44 10.40
C ASP A 141 28.29 9.44 10.19
N LEU A 142 28.09 8.13 10.38
CA LEU A 142 29.13 7.11 10.14
C LEU A 142 28.91 6.38 8.81
N GLN A 143 29.27 7.03 7.69
CA GLN A 143 30.10 6.55 6.57
C GLN A 143 30.36 7.71 5.57
N PRO A 144 31.57 7.88 5.00
CA PRO A 144 32.61 8.77 5.52
C PRO A 144 32.82 10.07 4.73
N GLU A 145 33.25 11.12 5.44
CA GLU A 145 33.86 12.33 4.89
C GLU A 145 35.17 12.03 4.10
N ARG A 146 35.39 12.76 3.00
CA ARG A 146 36.73 13.29 2.71
C ARG A 146 36.69 14.81 2.73
N SER A 147 37.40 15.32 3.71
CA SER A 147 37.62 16.69 4.14
C SER A 147 38.40 17.54 3.13
N HIS A 148 38.04 18.82 3.01
CA HIS A 148 38.82 19.94 3.57
C HIS A 148 38.19 21.30 3.22
N SER A 149 37.76 21.99 4.28
CA SER A 149 37.82 23.45 4.51
C SER A 149 37.64 24.42 3.34
N ALA A 150 36.54 25.18 3.37
CA ALA A 150 36.58 26.65 3.46
C ALA A 150 35.18 27.19 3.82
N GLN A 151 35.16 28.14 4.75
CA GLN A 151 34.01 28.93 5.15
C GLN A 151 33.30 29.57 3.94
N VAL A 152 31.97 29.64 3.94
CA VAL A 152 31.13 30.83 3.62
C VAL A 152 29.64 30.45 3.47
N GLN A 153 28.81 31.13 4.28
CA GLN A 153 27.40 31.53 4.13
C GLN A 153 26.26 30.49 3.92
N GLN A 154 25.45 30.38 4.98
CA GLN A 154 23.99 30.36 5.00
C GLN A 154 23.30 30.70 3.67
N SER A 155 22.55 29.74 3.11
CA SER A 155 21.33 30.01 2.34
C SER A 155 20.36 28.83 2.45
N ASP A 156 19.08 29.18 2.53
CA ASP A 156 17.94 28.32 2.83
C ASP A 156 17.78 27.10 1.92
N ILE A 157 17.51 25.94 2.51
CA ILE A 157 16.83 24.84 1.81
C ILE A 157 15.40 24.81 2.36
N SER A 158 14.44 25.21 1.52
CA SER A 158 13.02 25.34 1.85
C SER A 158 12.38 24.01 2.28
N ALA A 159 11.25 24.10 2.99
CA ALA A 159 10.41 22.96 3.40
C ALA A 159 10.01 22.04 2.23
N GLU A 160 10.03 22.55 1.00
CA GLU A 160 9.78 21.80 -0.24
C GLU A 160 10.80 20.67 -0.46
N GLY A 161 12.05 20.84 -0.06
CA GLY A 161 13.08 19.80 -0.16
C GLY A 161 12.85 18.61 0.79
N ARG A 162 12.09 18.79 1.88
CA ARG A 162 11.73 17.73 2.83
C ARG A 162 10.46 16.97 2.40
N ILE A 163 9.50 17.66 1.80
CA ILE A 163 8.29 17.06 1.21
C ILE A 163 8.64 16.18 0.01
N HIS A 164 9.58 16.64 -0.84
CA HIS A 164 10.02 15.88 -2.02
C HIS A 164 10.63 14.51 -1.68
N LYS A 165 11.35 14.39 -0.56
CA LYS A 165 11.95 13.12 -0.10
C LYS A 165 10.92 12.11 0.45
N LEU A 166 9.77 12.56 0.95
CA LEU A 166 8.68 11.72 1.45
C LEU A 166 7.77 11.21 0.31
N GLU A 167 7.51 12.06 -0.68
CA GLU A 167 6.75 11.69 -1.88
C GLU A 167 7.49 10.63 -2.72
N SER A 168 8.80 10.81 -2.95
CA SER A 168 9.62 9.81 -3.66
C SER A 168 9.69 8.47 -2.92
N ALA A 169 9.57 8.44 -1.58
CA ALA A 169 9.53 7.19 -0.81
C ALA A 169 8.21 6.42 -0.97
N LEU A 170 7.08 7.11 -1.13
CA LEU A 170 5.75 6.51 -1.32
C LEU A 170 5.57 5.97 -2.75
N GLU A 171 6.10 6.71 -3.74
CA GLU A 171 6.14 6.30 -5.15
C GLU A 171 7.09 5.11 -5.36
N TYR A 172 8.21 5.08 -4.63
CA TYR A 172 9.08 3.91 -4.57
C TYR A 172 8.38 2.68 -3.96
N LEU A 173 7.56 2.85 -2.91
CA LEU A 173 6.77 1.76 -2.32
C LEU A 173 5.69 1.22 -3.28
N LEU A 174 5.14 2.08 -4.14
CA LEU A 174 4.21 1.69 -5.20
C LEU A 174 4.89 0.80 -6.26
N ILE A 175 6.14 1.09 -6.63
CA ILE A 175 6.86 0.36 -7.70
C ILE A 175 7.56 -0.90 -7.15
N SER A 176 8.15 -0.81 -5.97
CA SER A 176 8.86 -1.93 -5.31
C SER A 176 7.94 -3.12 -5.01
N ASN A 177 6.64 -2.88 -4.84
CA ASN A 177 5.62 -3.91 -4.60
C ASN A 177 4.91 -4.42 -5.87
N LEU A 178 5.14 -3.80 -7.04
CA LEU A 178 4.66 -4.33 -8.31
C LEU A 178 5.44 -5.59 -8.65
N ASN A 179 4.71 -6.65 -8.96
CA ASN A 179 5.29 -7.88 -9.45
C ASN A 179 4.54 -8.29 -10.71
N ALA A 180 5.26 -8.84 -11.68
CA ALA A 180 4.73 -9.86 -12.57
C ALA A 180 4.33 -11.10 -11.71
N LYS A 181 3.30 -10.96 -10.87
CA LYS A 181 2.93 -11.87 -9.77
C LYS A 181 2.14 -13.08 -10.29
N ALA A 182 2.65 -13.69 -11.35
CA ALA A 182 2.28 -15.02 -11.81
C ALA A 182 3.48 -15.96 -11.97
N SER A 183 4.72 -15.46 -12.07
CA SER A 183 5.91 -16.31 -12.17
C SER A 183 6.93 -16.00 -11.07
N ARG A 184 7.51 -17.03 -10.46
CA ARG A 184 8.68 -16.94 -9.57
C ARG A 184 9.98 -16.61 -10.35
N ALA A 185 9.87 -16.01 -11.54
CA ALA A 185 10.99 -15.75 -12.43
C ALA A 185 11.81 -14.55 -11.91
N THR A 186 13.13 -14.70 -11.94
CA THR A 186 14.13 -13.67 -11.60
C THR A 186 15.19 -13.65 -12.70
N GLY A 187 16.04 -12.61 -12.76
CA GLY A 187 17.05 -12.50 -13.81
C GLY A 187 16.43 -12.29 -15.19
N ALA A 188 17.15 -12.69 -16.24
CA ALA A 188 16.75 -12.53 -17.65
C ALA A 188 15.35 -13.09 -17.98
N ALA A 189 14.90 -14.14 -17.28
CA ALA A 189 13.56 -14.70 -17.49
C ALA A 189 12.44 -13.73 -17.08
N SER A 190 12.68 -12.90 -16.06
CA SER A 190 11.73 -11.86 -15.64
C SER A 190 11.68 -10.72 -16.64
N ASN A 191 12.83 -10.31 -17.18
CA ASN A 191 12.92 -9.27 -18.21
C ASN A 191 12.21 -9.71 -19.50
N GLN A 192 12.48 -10.93 -19.97
CA GLN A 192 11.82 -11.45 -21.17
C GLN A 192 10.30 -11.50 -21.04
N LEU A 193 9.78 -11.93 -19.87
CA LEU A 193 8.35 -11.92 -19.60
C LEU A 193 7.77 -10.50 -19.64
N LEU A 194 8.48 -9.52 -19.11
CA LEU A 194 8.06 -8.12 -19.14
C LEU A 194 8.02 -7.60 -20.58
N ILE A 195 9.07 -7.84 -21.37
CA ILE A 195 9.14 -7.44 -22.79
C ILE A 195 7.97 -8.07 -23.57
N ASP A 196 7.69 -9.35 -23.38
CA ASP A 196 6.60 -10.02 -24.09
C ASP A 196 5.23 -9.41 -23.75
N ARG A 197 5.03 -9.01 -22.49
CA ARG A 197 3.80 -8.30 -22.05
C ARG A 197 3.70 -6.91 -22.66
N PHE A 198 4.80 -6.15 -22.67
CA PHE A 198 4.86 -4.85 -23.32
C PHE A 198 4.52 -4.95 -24.82
N LEU A 199 5.12 -5.92 -25.54
CA LEU A 199 4.82 -6.14 -26.95
C LEU A 199 3.37 -6.59 -27.19
N GLY A 200 2.76 -7.32 -26.25
CA GLY A 200 1.33 -7.64 -26.24
C GLY A 200 0.45 -6.40 -26.15
N LEU A 201 0.81 -5.42 -25.31
CA LEU A 201 0.12 -4.13 -25.24
C LEU A 201 0.30 -3.34 -26.53
N VAL A 202 1.52 -3.25 -27.07
CA VAL A 202 1.79 -2.58 -28.34
C VAL A 202 0.94 -3.18 -29.46
N ARG A 203 0.83 -4.51 -29.53
CA ARG A 203 -0.04 -5.19 -30.51
C ARG A 203 -1.52 -4.85 -30.34
N SER A 204 -1.97 -4.67 -29.10
CA SER A 204 -3.39 -4.40 -28.79
C SER A 204 -3.75 -2.93 -29.01
N ILE A 205 -2.83 -2.02 -28.67
CA ILE A 205 -2.95 -0.57 -28.87
C ILE A 205 -2.89 -0.24 -30.37
N GLN A 206 -2.04 -0.95 -31.11
CA GLN A 206 -1.67 -0.64 -32.50
C GLN A 206 -1.24 0.82 -32.67
N PRO A 207 -0.14 1.23 -32.01
CA PRO A 207 0.34 2.60 -32.07
C PRO A 207 0.61 3.03 -33.51
N GLN A 208 0.29 4.27 -33.83
CA GLN A 208 0.72 4.89 -35.09
C GLN A 208 2.22 5.21 -35.05
N LEU A 209 2.77 5.46 -33.86
CA LEU A 209 4.17 5.81 -33.64
C LEU A 209 4.78 4.96 -32.52
N PHE A 210 5.90 4.30 -32.80
CA PHE A 210 6.71 3.60 -31.79
C PHE A 210 8.09 4.23 -31.72
N LEU A 211 8.51 4.62 -30.51
CA LEU A 211 9.83 5.20 -30.26
C LEU A 211 10.65 4.27 -29.37
N ASP A 212 11.78 3.82 -29.89
CA ASP A 212 12.80 3.03 -29.19
C ASP A 212 13.97 3.96 -28.83
N ILE A 213 14.02 4.45 -27.60
CA ILE A 213 14.95 5.50 -27.15
C ILE A 213 16.11 4.84 -26.41
N GLY A 214 17.31 4.91 -26.99
CA GLY A 214 18.48 4.16 -26.55
C GLY A 214 18.49 2.73 -27.11
N ALA A 215 18.24 2.63 -28.42
CA ALA A 215 17.85 1.37 -29.06
C ALA A 215 18.97 0.33 -29.19
N ASN A 216 20.24 0.68 -29.02
CA ASN A 216 21.39 -0.19 -29.27
C ASN A 216 21.31 -0.85 -30.67
N ASP A 217 21.03 -2.15 -30.76
CA ASP A 217 20.90 -2.87 -32.03
C ASP A 217 19.51 -2.74 -32.70
N ALA A 218 18.59 -2.03 -32.05
CA ALA A 218 17.20 -1.81 -32.47
C ALA A 218 16.41 -3.11 -32.73
N SER A 219 16.78 -4.21 -32.06
CA SER A 219 16.12 -5.50 -32.20
C SER A 219 14.63 -5.44 -31.85
N THR A 220 14.26 -4.72 -30.80
CA THR A 220 12.85 -4.48 -30.45
C THR A 220 12.14 -3.65 -31.51
N ALA A 221 12.68 -2.50 -31.92
CA ALA A 221 12.11 -1.71 -33.01
C ALA A 221 11.85 -2.55 -34.28
N CYS A 222 12.80 -3.43 -34.64
CA CYS A 222 12.63 -4.36 -35.77
C CYS A 222 11.47 -5.34 -35.54
N ARG A 223 11.35 -5.91 -34.34
CA ARG A 223 10.21 -6.77 -33.96
C ARG A 223 8.88 -6.04 -34.05
N VAL A 224 8.81 -4.79 -33.58
CA VAL A 224 7.60 -3.96 -33.67
C VAL A 224 7.27 -3.65 -35.13
N LYS A 225 8.26 -3.30 -35.95
CA LYS A 225 8.04 -3.01 -37.38
C LYS A 225 7.53 -4.23 -38.14
N ALA A 226 8.07 -5.41 -37.85
CA ALA A 226 7.59 -6.66 -38.43
C ALA A 226 6.17 -7.01 -37.94
N MET A 227 5.86 -6.75 -36.66
CA MET A 227 4.56 -7.02 -36.05
C MET A 227 3.46 -6.05 -36.54
N LEU A 228 3.80 -4.78 -36.72
CA LEU A 228 2.90 -3.70 -37.10
C LEU A 228 3.49 -2.92 -38.30
N PRO A 229 3.37 -3.43 -39.54
CA PRO A 229 3.99 -2.81 -40.71
C PRO A 229 3.56 -1.36 -40.97
N THR A 230 2.35 -1.00 -40.56
CA THR A 230 1.78 0.36 -40.68
C THR A 230 2.22 1.31 -39.57
N CYS A 231 2.85 0.81 -38.50
CA CYS A 231 3.42 1.64 -37.45
C CYS A 231 4.67 2.36 -37.98
N GLU A 232 4.76 3.66 -37.71
CA GLU A 232 5.99 4.42 -37.91
C GLU A 232 6.91 4.14 -36.72
N VAL A 233 8.07 3.55 -36.99
CA VAL A 233 9.01 3.10 -35.97
C VAL A 233 10.28 3.93 -36.06
N TRP A 234 10.65 4.57 -34.97
CA TRP A 234 11.89 5.31 -34.82
C TRP A 234 12.73 4.72 -33.70
N ALA A 235 13.99 4.45 -34.00
CA ALA A 235 14.96 3.92 -33.06
C ALA A 235 16.14 4.89 -32.96
N PHE A 236 16.38 5.37 -31.75
CA PHE A 236 17.39 6.39 -31.45
C PHE A 236 18.59 5.70 -30.80
N GLU A 237 19.72 5.66 -31.52
CA GLU A 237 20.99 5.20 -30.96
C GLU A 237 21.98 6.35 -30.99
N ALA A 238 22.26 6.91 -29.82
CA ALA A 238 23.06 8.12 -29.72
C ALA A 238 24.56 7.86 -29.94
N ASN A 239 25.06 6.67 -29.65
CA ASN A 239 26.46 6.31 -29.90
C ASN A 239 26.71 6.10 -31.41
N PRO A 240 27.56 6.91 -32.06
CA PRO A 240 27.79 6.84 -33.50
C PRO A 240 28.47 5.53 -33.95
N GLU A 241 29.26 4.90 -33.08
CA GLU A 241 29.93 3.63 -33.40
C GLU A 241 28.94 2.46 -33.40
N ILE A 242 28.04 2.41 -32.41
CA ILE A 242 26.97 1.41 -32.34
C ILE A 242 26.00 1.62 -33.51
N HIS A 243 25.55 2.86 -33.72
CA HIS A 243 24.68 3.21 -34.84
C HIS A 243 25.28 2.79 -36.19
N GLY A 244 26.53 3.17 -36.45
CA GLY A 244 27.21 2.85 -37.70
C GLY A 244 27.29 1.35 -37.98
N ARG A 245 27.34 0.51 -36.94
CA ARG A 245 27.40 -0.96 -37.06
C ARG A 245 26.07 -1.58 -37.48
N PHE A 246 24.95 -1.08 -36.98
CA PHE A 246 23.63 -1.67 -37.20
C PHE A 246 22.79 -0.95 -38.27
N ALA A 247 23.15 0.27 -38.65
CA ALA A 247 22.31 1.13 -39.48
C ALA A 247 21.86 0.52 -40.81
N SER A 248 22.77 -0.14 -41.54
CA SER A 248 22.43 -0.78 -42.81
C SER A 248 21.37 -1.87 -42.65
N VAL A 249 21.53 -2.73 -41.63
CA VAL A 249 20.62 -3.86 -41.39
C VAL A 249 19.27 -3.36 -40.88
N VAL A 250 19.26 -2.46 -39.89
CA VAL A 250 18.02 -1.97 -39.28
C VAL A 250 17.18 -1.16 -40.28
N THR A 251 17.83 -0.29 -41.07
CA THR A 251 17.13 0.51 -42.08
C THR A 251 16.52 -0.37 -43.17
N SER A 252 17.16 -1.50 -43.51
CA SER A 252 16.62 -2.45 -44.50
C SER A 252 15.31 -3.12 -44.06
N VAL A 253 15.02 -3.16 -42.75
CA VAL A 253 13.76 -3.66 -42.17
C VAL A 253 12.65 -2.59 -42.22
N GLY A 254 12.98 -1.34 -42.54
CA GLY A 254 12.05 -0.21 -42.59
C GLY A 254 11.86 0.52 -41.26
N VAL A 255 12.81 0.36 -40.33
CA VAL A 255 12.90 1.15 -39.09
C VAL A 255 13.70 2.42 -39.36
N ASN A 256 13.24 3.58 -38.88
CA ASN A 256 14.01 4.83 -38.94
C ASN A 256 15.05 4.82 -37.81
N TYR A 257 16.24 4.30 -38.09
CA TYR A 257 17.31 4.19 -37.10
C TYR A 257 18.30 5.35 -37.22
N VAL A 258 18.34 6.21 -36.20
CA VAL A 258 19.02 7.51 -36.27
C VAL A 258 20.10 7.66 -35.20
N ASN A 259 21.20 8.30 -35.59
CA ASN A 259 22.24 8.71 -34.64
C ASN A 259 21.87 10.05 -34.00
N LEU A 260 21.04 9.99 -32.96
CA LEU A 260 20.47 11.17 -32.31
C LEU A 260 20.18 10.86 -30.84
N ALA A 261 20.55 11.76 -29.93
CA ALA A 261 20.16 11.65 -28.53
C ALA A 261 18.77 12.25 -28.28
N ILE A 262 17.98 11.62 -27.41
CA ILE A 262 16.82 12.27 -26.80
C ILE A 262 17.26 12.86 -25.45
N SER A 263 17.01 14.14 -25.23
CA SER A 263 17.43 14.85 -24.02
C SER A 263 16.34 15.81 -23.53
N SER A 264 16.66 16.60 -22.49
CA SER A 264 15.74 17.62 -21.97
C SER A 264 15.55 18.81 -22.92
N ALA A 265 16.44 19.02 -23.90
CA ALA A 265 16.38 20.13 -24.84
C ALA A 265 17.13 19.86 -26.15
N THR A 266 16.64 20.45 -27.25
CA THR A 266 17.26 20.34 -28.57
C THR A 266 18.60 21.09 -28.64
N GLY A 267 19.63 20.45 -29.21
CA GLY A 267 20.98 21.01 -29.29
C GLY A 267 22.06 19.95 -29.52
N LYS A 268 23.15 20.04 -28.77
CA LYS A 268 24.21 19.03 -28.73
C LYS A 268 24.43 18.53 -27.31
N VAL A 269 24.72 17.24 -27.17
CA VAL A 269 25.09 16.62 -25.90
C VAL A 269 26.40 15.85 -26.05
N THR A 270 27.09 15.65 -24.92
CA THR A 270 28.26 14.78 -24.87
C THR A 270 27.84 13.43 -24.31
N LEU A 271 28.23 12.37 -25.00
CA LEU A 271 28.07 10.98 -24.56
C LEU A 271 29.37 10.43 -24.03
N TYR A 272 29.25 9.57 -23.02
CA TYR A 272 30.35 8.90 -22.36
C TYR A 272 30.17 7.39 -22.51
N ALA A 273 30.92 6.78 -23.44
CA ALA A 273 30.96 5.33 -23.59
C ALA A 273 32.14 4.78 -22.77
N PRO A 274 31.91 3.99 -21.71
CA PRO A 274 32.98 3.49 -20.86
C PRO A 274 33.90 2.54 -21.65
N LYS A 275 35.21 2.71 -21.48
CA LYS A 275 36.27 1.80 -21.93
C LYS A 275 36.67 0.84 -20.82
N THR A 276 36.62 1.30 -19.58
CA THR A 276 36.94 0.51 -18.39
C THR A 276 35.98 0.85 -17.27
N LEU A 277 35.58 -0.13 -16.47
CA LEU A 277 34.85 0.05 -15.21
C LEU A 277 35.63 -0.56 -14.06
N SER A 278 35.35 -0.10 -12.84
CA SER A 278 36.01 -0.55 -11.61
C SER A 278 35.13 -1.42 -10.73
N ARG A 279 33.84 -1.55 -11.07
CA ARG A 279 32.83 -2.33 -10.38
C ARG A 279 32.00 -3.12 -11.37
N THR A 280 31.40 -4.20 -10.88
CA THR A 280 30.40 -4.99 -11.60
C THR A 280 29.28 -5.43 -10.65
N ILE A 281 28.23 -6.03 -11.19
CA ILE A 281 27.14 -6.61 -10.41
C ILE A 281 27.26 -8.13 -10.44
N VAL A 282 27.28 -8.76 -9.26
CA VAL A 282 27.24 -10.21 -9.10
C VAL A 282 26.09 -10.55 -8.15
N ASN A 283 25.10 -11.32 -8.62
CA ASN A 283 23.91 -11.70 -7.84
C ASN A 283 23.17 -10.51 -7.20
N GLY A 284 23.11 -9.38 -7.90
CA GLY A 284 22.47 -8.15 -7.41
C GLY A 284 23.35 -7.32 -6.46
N GLU A 285 24.57 -7.76 -6.14
CA GLU A 285 25.53 -7.00 -5.33
C GLU A 285 26.58 -6.27 -6.16
N VAL A 286 26.92 -5.05 -5.76
CA VAL A 286 27.95 -4.24 -6.42
C VAL A 286 29.28 -4.63 -5.81
N VAL A 287 30.21 -5.11 -6.63
CA VAL A 287 31.52 -5.59 -6.20
C VAL A 287 32.62 -4.90 -7.00
N ASP A 288 33.76 -4.65 -6.37
CA ASP A 288 34.92 -4.09 -7.06
C ASP A 288 35.47 -5.12 -8.06
N PHE A 289 35.54 -4.71 -9.33
CA PHE A 289 35.99 -5.53 -10.44
C PHE A 289 36.44 -4.64 -11.60
N ALA A 290 37.73 -4.70 -11.95
CA ALA A 290 38.25 -3.99 -13.11
C ALA A 290 37.86 -4.72 -14.40
N SER A 291 36.95 -4.14 -15.19
CA SER A 291 36.56 -4.66 -16.50
C SER A 291 37.04 -3.75 -17.63
N VAL A 292 37.32 -4.35 -18.79
CA VAL A 292 37.46 -3.64 -20.06
C VAL A 292 36.14 -3.79 -20.80
N GLU A 293 35.53 -2.68 -21.15
CA GLU A 293 34.22 -2.65 -21.80
C GLU A 293 34.38 -2.64 -23.33
N PRO A 294 33.69 -3.55 -24.04
CA PRO A 294 33.71 -3.56 -25.50
C PRO A 294 33.07 -2.28 -26.07
N GLU A 295 33.37 -1.96 -27.32
CA GLU A 295 32.79 -0.80 -28.04
C GLU A 295 31.26 -0.86 -28.15
N ILE A 296 30.68 -2.06 -28.07
CA ILE A 296 29.24 -2.32 -28.17
C ILE A 296 28.59 -2.64 -26.82
N SER A 297 29.16 -2.18 -25.70
CA SER A 297 28.70 -2.56 -24.37
C SER A 297 27.27 -2.14 -24.02
N GLY A 298 26.62 -1.27 -24.83
CA GLY A 298 25.30 -0.71 -24.55
C GLY A 298 25.31 0.43 -23.53
N LYS A 299 26.30 0.46 -22.63
CA LYS A 299 26.42 1.36 -21.46
C LYS A 299 26.77 2.82 -21.78
N THR A 300 26.43 3.32 -22.96
CA THR A 300 26.72 4.71 -23.35
C THR A 300 25.66 5.63 -22.74
N SER A 301 26.09 6.67 -22.03
CA SER A 301 25.16 7.59 -21.35
C SER A 301 25.57 9.05 -21.56
N MET A 302 24.61 9.96 -21.40
CA MET A 302 24.87 11.39 -21.24
C MET A 302 25.54 11.70 -19.88
N ARG A 303 25.60 10.72 -18.98
CA ARG A 303 26.20 10.82 -17.66
C ARG A 303 27.45 9.95 -17.54
N LYS A 304 28.39 10.40 -16.71
CA LYS A 304 29.56 9.60 -16.32
C LYS A 304 29.17 8.60 -15.24
N ARG A 305 29.88 7.48 -15.14
CA ARG A 305 29.71 6.48 -14.07
C ARG A 305 30.13 7.05 -12.71
N ASN A 306 29.46 6.60 -11.65
CA ASN A 306 29.76 6.95 -10.25
C ASN A 306 30.89 6.08 -9.65
N GLU A 307 31.85 5.72 -10.48
CA GLU A 307 32.95 4.81 -10.20
C GLU A 307 34.16 5.18 -11.07
N ASN A 308 35.31 4.57 -10.82
CA ASN A 308 36.50 4.84 -11.61
C ASN A 308 36.33 4.24 -13.01
N ALA A 309 36.25 5.10 -14.01
CA ALA A 309 36.07 4.71 -15.40
C ALA A 309 36.83 5.63 -16.35
N THR A 310 37.20 5.09 -17.51
CA THR A 310 37.74 5.84 -18.64
C THR A 310 36.77 5.78 -19.81
N TYR A 311 36.79 6.78 -20.70
CA TYR A 311 35.72 6.95 -21.69
C TYR A 311 36.23 7.13 -23.13
N ARG A 312 35.39 6.72 -24.09
CA ARG A 312 35.28 7.36 -25.41
C ARG A 312 34.20 8.43 -25.27
N GLU A 313 34.48 9.64 -25.77
CA GLU A 313 33.54 10.75 -25.69
C GLU A 313 33.08 11.11 -27.11
N PHE A 314 31.77 11.31 -27.26
CA PHE A 314 31.16 11.70 -28.53
C PHE A 314 30.33 12.96 -28.34
N SER A 315 30.47 13.93 -29.24
CA SER A 315 29.55 15.08 -29.31
C SER A 315 28.52 14.80 -30.40
N VAL A 316 27.26 14.67 -30.00
CA VAL A 316 26.16 14.27 -30.89
C VAL A 316 25.02 15.27 -30.83
N ASP A 317 24.24 15.32 -31.90
CA ASP A 317 23.02 16.11 -31.93
C ASP A 317 21.98 15.49 -30.99
N ALA A 318 21.17 16.35 -30.38
CA ALA A 318 20.10 15.99 -29.48
C ALA A 318 18.81 16.72 -29.81
N ILE A 319 17.68 16.07 -29.56
CA ILE A 319 16.34 16.65 -29.67
C ILE A 319 15.54 16.35 -28.41
N SER A 320 14.67 17.28 -28.00
CA SER A 320 13.71 16.98 -26.93
C SER A 320 12.63 16.03 -27.44
N LEU A 321 12.08 15.19 -26.56
CA LEU A 321 11.00 14.28 -26.92
C LEU A 321 9.75 15.06 -27.36
N ASN A 322 9.47 16.21 -26.73
CA ASN A 322 8.41 17.14 -27.12
C ASN A 322 8.59 17.65 -28.55
N ASP A 323 9.77 18.18 -28.88
CA ASP A 323 10.03 18.75 -30.21
C ASP A 323 9.94 17.67 -31.30
N PHE A 324 10.54 16.50 -31.04
CA PHE A 324 10.48 15.38 -31.96
C PHE A 324 9.03 14.96 -32.22
N MET A 325 8.26 14.73 -31.16
CA MET A 325 6.88 14.30 -31.33
C MET A 325 5.97 15.39 -31.86
N ALA A 326 6.21 16.67 -31.56
CA ALA A 326 5.48 17.78 -32.18
C ALA A 326 5.64 17.76 -33.70
N ALA A 327 6.84 17.51 -34.21
CA ALA A 327 7.11 17.42 -35.64
C ALA A 327 6.46 16.20 -36.32
N LYS A 328 6.25 15.11 -35.58
CA LYS A 328 5.66 13.86 -36.11
C LYS A 328 4.16 13.76 -35.94
N TRP A 329 3.59 14.51 -35.01
CA TRP A 329 2.16 14.44 -34.70
C TRP A 329 1.36 15.35 -35.62
N THR A 330 0.79 14.75 -36.66
CA THR A 330 0.01 15.46 -37.68
C THR A 330 -1.49 15.48 -37.34
N GLU A 331 -2.20 16.43 -37.96
CA GLU A 331 -3.65 16.54 -37.88
C GLU A 331 -4.29 15.25 -38.45
N GLY A 332 -4.88 14.43 -37.57
CA GLY A 332 -5.45 13.12 -37.92
C GLY A 332 -4.86 11.93 -37.16
N MET A 333 -3.75 12.09 -36.43
CA MET A 333 -3.32 11.09 -35.45
C MET A 333 -4.32 11.00 -34.29
N ARG A 334 -4.67 9.78 -33.89
CA ARG A 334 -5.57 9.57 -32.75
C ARG A 334 -4.89 10.04 -31.48
N GLU A 335 -5.64 10.63 -30.55
CA GLU A 335 -5.12 10.96 -29.23
C GLU A 335 -4.51 9.73 -28.56
N ARG A 336 -3.38 9.91 -27.88
CA ARG A 336 -2.71 8.87 -27.09
C ARG A 336 -2.45 7.59 -27.89
N ASN A 337 -1.69 7.73 -28.99
CA ASN A 337 -1.44 6.66 -29.96
C ASN A 337 0.04 6.46 -30.28
N ALA A 338 0.91 6.78 -29.31
CA ALA A 338 2.32 6.42 -29.31
C ALA A 338 2.64 5.34 -28.26
N ALA A 339 3.67 4.54 -28.52
CA ALA A 339 4.27 3.64 -27.54
C ALA A 339 5.77 3.92 -27.43
N LEU A 340 6.28 3.95 -26.20
CA LEU A 340 7.66 4.34 -25.90
C LEU A 340 8.40 3.18 -25.22
N TRP A 341 9.61 2.89 -25.69
CA TRP A 341 10.62 2.16 -24.95
C TRP A 341 11.74 3.15 -24.62
N ILE A 342 12.13 3.24 -23.35
CA ILE A 342 13.15 4.17 -22.87
C ILE A 342 14.20 3.40 -22.08
N ASP A 343 15.39 3.28 -22.64
CA ASP A 343 16.54 2.60 -22.05
C ASP A 343 17.80 3.42 -22.36
N VAL A 344 18.11 4.40 -21.51
CA VAL A 344 19.12 5.44 -21.79
C VAL A 344 20.19 5.51 -20.70
N GLU A 345 20.40 4.41 -19.99
CA GLU A 345 21.53 4.21 -19.07
C GLU A 345 21.67 5.39 -18.08
N GLY A 346 20.71 5.55 -17.17
CA GLY A 346 20.69 6.60 -16.14
C GLY A 346 20.23 7.99 -16.57
N ALA A 347 19.87 8.21 -17.83
CA ALA A 347 19.37 9.51 -18.34
C ALA A 347 17.85 9.58 -18.52
N ALA A 348 17.10 8.61 -17.95
CA ALA A 348 15.65 8.50 -18.11
C ALA A 348 14.90 9.78 -17.70
N PHE A 349 15.35 10.42 -16.61
CA PHE A 349 14.74 11.66 -16.11
C PHE A 349 14.88 12.83 -17.09
N GLU A 350 16.04 12.99 -17.74
CA GLU A 350 16.24 14.03 -18.76
C GLU A 350 15.38 13.81 -19.99
N VAL A 351 15.20 12.56 -20.41
CA VAL A 351 14.29 12.23 -21.52
C VAL A 351 12.86 12.63 -21.19
N LEU A 352 12.39 12.31 -19.98
CA LEU A 352 11.00 12.59 -19.56
C LEU A 352 10.73 14.09 -19.34
N THR A 353 11.67 14.82 -18.76
CA THR A 353 11.54 16.28 -18.56
C THR A 353 11.53 17.04 -19.89
N GLY A 354 12.24 16.55 -20.91
CA GLY A 354 12.11 17.03 -22.29
C GLY A 354 10.83 16.57 -23.01
N GLY A 355 9.95 15.83 -22.35
CA GLY A 355 8.86 15.06 -22.95
C GLY A 355 7.49 15.19 -22.28
N GLU A 356 7.26 16.16 -21.42
CA GLU A 356 6.00 16.27 -20.66
C GLU A 356 4.72 16.32 -21.53
N ASP A 357 4.76 17.06 -22.64
CA ASP A 357 3.66 17.09 -23.61
C ASP A 357 3.62 15.82 -24.47
N ALA A 358 4.77 15.22 -24.71
CA ALA A 358 4.86 13.95 -25.40
C ALA A 358 4.22 12.81 -24.61
N LEU A 359 4.35 12.78 -23.28
CA LEU A 359 3.68 11.80 -22.43
C LEU A 359 2.15 11.83 -22.59
N LYS A 360 1.56 13.00 -22.87
CA LYS A 360 0.11 13.13 -23.14
C LYS A 360 -0.33 12.42 -24.42
N ARG A 361 0.59 12.07 -25.32
CA ARG A 361 0.35 11.39 -26.59
C ARG A 361 0.77 9.91 -26.56
N ALA A 362 1.40 9.46 -25.48
CA ALA A 362 1.75 8.06 -25.27
C ALA A 362 0.60 7.29 -24.62
N ALA A 363 0.45 6.02 -25.00
CA ALA A 363 -0.49 5.07 -24.42
C ALA A 363 0.19 4.09 -23.45
N VAL A 364 1.42 3.68 -23.77
CA VAL A 364 2.21 2.72 -23.00
C VAL A 364 3.68 3.09 -23.05
N ILE A 365 4.37 2.87 -21.94
CA ILE A 365 5.80 3.15 -21.76
C ILE A 365 6.43 1.93 -21.11
N LEU A 366 7.53 1.43 -21.67
CA LEU A 366 8.48 0.57 -20.97
C LEU A 366 9.71 1.42 -20.70
N ILE A 367 10.13 1.49 -19.45
CA ILE A 367 11.28 2.33 -19.06
C ILE A 367 12.18 1.59 -18.08
N GLU A 368 13.49 1.67 -18.33
CA GLU A 368 14.51 1.28 -17.37
C GLU A 368 14.79 2.45 -16.40
N ALA A 369 14.86 2.15 -15.11
CA ALA A 369 15.25 3.12 -14.10
C ALA A 369 15.97 2.45 -12.92
N GLU A 370 16.75 3.25 -12.19
CA GLU A 370 17.70 2.73 -11.21
C GLU A 370 17.56 3.40 -9.84
N ASN A 371 17.67 2.61 -8.77
CA ASN A 371 17.73 3.13 -7.39
C ASN A 371 19.16 3.20 -6.87
N TYR A 372 20.07 2.42 -7.46
CA TYR A 372 21.48 2.56 -7.18
C TYR A 372 22.09 3.57 -8.15
N GLU A 373 22.83 4.55 -7.62
CA GLU A 373 23.48 5.60 -8.41
C GLU A 373 24.68 5.04 -9.18
N PHE A 374 24.43 4.44 -10.34
CA PHE A 374 25.48 3.97 -11.27
C PHE A 374 26.08 5.12 -12.08
N TRP A 375 25.30 6.17 -12.34
CA TRP A 375 25.72 7.37 -13.06
C TRP A 375 25.67 8.60 -12.16
N SER A 376 26.68 9.44 -12.28
CA SER A 376 26.83 10.64 -11.48
C SER A 376 25.65 11.60 -11.68
N GLY A 377 24.99 11.93 -10.57
CA GLY A 377 23.88 12.88 -10.51
C GLY A 377 22.58 12.36 -11.14
N GLN A 378 22.47 11.05 -11.38
CA GLN A 378 21.23 10.46 -11.89
C GLN A 378 20.07 10.71 -10.90
N LYS A 379 18.85 10.76 -11.42
CA LYS A 379 17.64 10.71 -10.60
C LYS A 379 17.23 9.26 -10.39
N GLN A 380 16.59 8.98 -9.26
CA GLN A 380 16.23 7.61 -8.89
C GLN A 380 14.93 7.17 -9.56
N ALA A 381 14.67 5.86 -9.58
CA ALA A 381 13.46 5.30 -10.18
C ALA A 381 12.16 5.91 -9.63
N ALA A 382 12.14 6.33 -8.36
CA ALA A 382 11.03 7.07 -7.76
C ALA A 382 10.75 8.40 -8.48
N ASP A 383 11.78 9.21 -8.71
CA ASP A 383 11.66 10.51 -9.38
C ASP A 383 11.21 10.35 -10.84
N VAL A 384 11.71 9.31 -11.52
CA VAL A 384 11.32 8.95 -12.89
C VAL A 384 9.84 8.57 -12.93
N ALA A 385 9.40 7.69 -12.02
CA ALA A 385 8.03 7.23 -11.97
C ALA A 385 7.05 8.33 -11.56
N LYS A 386 7.45 9.25 -10.69
CA LYS A 386 6.66 10.43 -10.33
C LYS A 386 6.22 11.22 -11.55
N LEU A 387 7.15 11.49 -12.48
CA LEU A 387 6.86 12.21 -13.71
C LEU A 387 5.84 11.47 -14.58
N ILE A 388 6.01 10.14 -14.70
CA ILE A 388 5.14 9.30 -15.52
C ILE A 388 3.73 9.19 -14.89
N ILE A 389 3.65 8.97 -13.58
CA ILE A 389 2.38 8.88 -12.84
C ILE A 389 1.64 10.21 -12.88
N SER A 390 2.34 11.32 -12.69
CA SER A 390 1.77 12.67 -12.80
C SER A 390 1.21 12.96 -14.20
N ALA A 391 1.70 12.26 -15.23
CA ALA A 391 1.16 12.33 -16.60
C ALA A 391 -0.05 11.41 -16.84
N GLY A 392 -0.62 10.77 -15.81
CA GLY A 392 -1.84 9.97 -15.88
C GLY A 392 -1.61 8.49 -16.20
N PHE A 393 -0.40 8.00 -15.99
CA PHE A 393 -0.05 6.59 -16.16
C PHE A 393 -0.16 5.82 -14.85
N ILE A 394 -0.50 4.54 -14.96
CA ILE A 394 -0.45 3.58 -13.87
C ILE A 394 0.67 2.58 -14.14
N PRO A 395 1.48 2.24 -13.13
CA PRO A 395 2.50 1.23 -13.30
C PRO A 395 1.84 -0.17 -13.27
N LEU A 396 2.23 -1.04 -14.19
CA LEU A 396 1.55 -2.32 -14.45
C LEU A 396 2.34 -3.52 -13.98
N ASP A 397 3.58 -3.65 -14.45
CA ASP A 397 4.48 -4.74 -14.13
C ASP A 397 5.91 -4.21 -14.13
N ARG A 398 6.80 -4.84 -13.36
CA ARG A 398 8.25 -4.64 -13.43
C ARG A 398 8.98 -5.96 -13.49
N ASP A 399 10.21 -5.94 -14.00
CA ASP A 399 11.11 -7.09 -13.91
C ASP A 399 11.91 -7.10 -12.59
N ARG A 400 12.64 -8.20 -12.38
CA ARG A 400 13.63 -8.38 -11.32
C ARG A 400 14.93 -8.96 -11.90
N GLU A 401 15.40 -8.41 -13.01
CA GLU A 401 16.63 -8.87 -13.65
C GLU A 401 17.85 -8.59 -12.77
N TYR A 402 17.96 -7.34 -12.28
CA TYR A 402 19.05 -6.88 -11.41
C TYR A 402 18.57 -6.53 -9.99
N GLY A 403 17.44 -7.10 -9.57
CA GLY A 403 16.84 -6.85 -8.26
C GLY A 403 16.23 -5.44 -8.16
N ASP A 404 16.47 -4.75 -7.05
CA ASP A 404 15.92 -3.41 -6.80
C ASP A 404 16.89 -2.27 -7.14
N LYS A 405 18.10 -2.58 -7.62
CA LYS A 405 19.11 -1.57 -7.98
C LYS A 405 18.84 -0.96 -9.37
N GLN A 406 18.38 -1.77 -10.33
CA GLN A 406 18.00 -1.41 -11.70
C GLN A 406 16.93 -2.38 -12.16
N PHE A 407 15.90 -1.89 -12.85
CA PHE A 407 14.81 -2.72 -13.37
C PHE A 407 14.01 -1.95 -14.43
N ASN A 408 13.32 -2.70 -15.29
CA ASN A 408 12.36 -2.12 -16.21
C ASN A 408 10.95 -2.14 -15.62
N THR A 409 10.15 -1.13 -15.94
CA THR A 409 8.75 -1.02 -15.54
C THR A 409 7.87 -0.67 -16.74
N ILE A 410 6.76 -1.39 -16.89
CA ILE A 410 5.68 -1.03 -17.82
C ILE A 410 4.73 -0.05 -17.12
N PHE A 411 4.47 1.07 -17.77
CA PHE A 411 3.42 1.99 -17.43
C PHE A 411 2.40 2.04 -18.57
N ILE A 412 1.11 2.04 -18.23
CA ILE A 412 0.03 2.22 -19.19
C ILE A 412 -0.80 3.42 -18.79
N HIS A 413 -1.20 4.24 -19.75
CA HIS A 413 -2.09 5.35 -19.47
C HIS A 413 -3.45 4.81 -19.00
N HIS A 414 -4.03 5.39 -17.94
CA HIS A 414 -5.26 4.87 -17.30
C HIS A 414 -6.43 4.68 -18.29
N SER A 415 -6.53 5.48 -19.36
CA SER A 415 -7.55 5.32 -20.42
C SER A 415 -7.43 4.00 -21.21
N PHE A 416 -6.24 3.40 -21.26
CA PHE A 416 -5.95 2.14 -21.94
C PHE A 416 -5.97 0.94 -20.99
N ALA A 417 -6.32 1.14 -19.72
CA ALA A 417 -6.45 0.05 -18.76
C ALA A 417 -7.28 -1.09 -19.34
N HIS A 418 -8.37 -0.77 -20.07
CA HIS A 418 -9.26 -1.73 -20.72
C HIS A 418 -8.57 -2.83 -21.59
N LEU A 419 -7.39 -2.55 -22.17
CA LEU A 419 -6.66 -3.50 -23.03
C LEU A 419 -5.96 -4.63 -22.29
N ILE A 420 -5.69 -4.45 -21.00
CA ILE A 420 -5.18 -5.49 -20.10
C ILE A 420 -6.19 -6.65 -19.97
N TYR A 421 -7.42 -6.48 -20.48
CA TYR A 421 -8.56 -7.38 -20.28
C TYR A 421 -9.06 -8.07 -21.55
N SER A 422 -8.33 -7.96 -22.67
CA SER A 422 -8.59 -8.78 -23.86
C SER A 422 -7.96 -10.17 -23.71
N GLU A 423 -8.65 -11.24 -24.15
CA GLU A 423 -8.12 -12.62 -24.10
C GLU A 423 -6.74 -12.78 -24.77
N ASN A 424 -6.40 -11.89 -25.69
CA ASN A 424 -5.12 -11.85 -26.41
C ASN A 424 -3.93 -11.35 -25.57
N TYR A 425 -4.16 -10.65 -24.45
CA TYR A 425 -3.09 -10.20 -23.55
C TYR A 425 -2.54 -11.35 -22.68
N MET A 426 -3.34 -12.40 -22.45
CA MET A 426 -3.04 -13.46 -21.47
C MET A 426 -2.48 -14.76 -22.06
N LEU A 427 -2.34 -14.85 -23.38
CA LEU A 427 -1.73 -15.99 -24.06
C LEU A 427 -0.55 -15.49 -24.90
N GLY A 428 0.66 -15.50 -24.30
CA GLY A 428 1.83 -15.88 -25.11
C GLY A 428 1.54 -17.22 -25.80
N PRO A 429 2.18 -17.58 -26.92
CA PRO A 429 1.70 -18.64 -27.81
C PRO A 429 1.45 -19.95 -27.04
N VAL A 430 0.19 -20.29 -26.81
CA VAL A 430 -0.19 -21.53 -26.09
C VAL A 430 -0.49 -22.62 -27.11
N ASN A 431 0.41 -23.60 -27.16
CA ASN A 431 0.06 -24.94 -27.58
C ASN A 431 -0.79 -25.61 -26.48
N THR A 432 -2.08 -25.76 -26.81
CA THR A 432 -3.05 -26.82 -26.48
C THR A 432 -3.07 -27.54 -25.12
N THR A 433 -4.34 -27.58 -24.63
CA THR A 433 -5.03 -28.65 -23.88
C THR A 433 -4.70 -28.88 -22.41
N VAL A 434 -5.68 -28.67 -21.52
CA VAL A 434 -6.62 -29.68 -20.99
C VAL A 434 -7.62 -28.96 -20.04
N ALA A 435 -8.89 -29.34 -20.10
CA ALA A 435 -9.96 -28.80 -19.25
C ALA A 435 -10.18 -29.63 -17.96
N SER A 436 -10.53 -28.98 -16.85
CA SER A 436 -11.45 -29.53 -15.83
C SER A 436 -11.95 -28.44 -14.83
N PRO A 437 -13.12 -28.63 -14.18
CA PRO A 437 -13.95 -27.56 -13.65
C PRO A 437 -13.75 -27.32 -12.15
N ALA A 438 -13.34 -26.10 -11.82
CA ALA A 438 -13.62 -25.39 -10.58
C ALA A 438 -13.69 -23.92 -10.97
N ARG A 439 -14.66 -23.15 -10.47
CA ARG A 439 -14.80 -21.71 -10.77
C ARG A 439 -13.66 -20.96 -10.08
N LYS A 440 -12.45 -21.11 -10.60
CA LYS A 440 -11.29 -20.29 -10.28
C LYS A 440 -11.55 -18.95 -10.93
N LEU A 441 -11.86 -17.93 -10.14
CA LEU A 441 -11.75 -16.53 -10.57
C LEU A 441 -10.39 -16.38 -11.24
N SER A 442 -10.42 -16.23 -12.56
CA SER A 442 -9.20 -16.05 -13.32
C SER A 442 -8.70 -14.64 -12.97
N HIS A 443 -7.48 -14.51 -12.46
CA HIS A 443 -6.84 -13.20 -12.20
C HIS A 443 -6.54 -12.42 -13.50
N ARG A 444 -7.42 -12.51 -14.51
CA ARG A 444 -7.21 -12.13 -15.91
C ARG A 444 -8.05 -10.91 -16.35
N THR A 445 -8.87 -10.33 -15.46
CA THR A 445 -9.78 -9.18 -15.75
C THR A 445 -9.52 -7.97 -14.84
N LEU A 446 -9.94 -6.76 -15.24
CA LEU A 446 -9.78 -5.49 -14.47
C LEU A 446 -10.54 -5.60 -13.19
N GLY A 447 -11.74 -6.17 -13.30
CA GLY A 447 -12.58 -6.53 -12.19
C GLY A 447 -11.77 -7.31 -11.19
N ALA A 448 -11.23 -8.47 -11.57
CA ALA A 448 -10.42 -9.28 -10.67
C ALA A 448 -9.15 -8.58 -10.14
N HIS A 449 -8.52 -7.70 -10.92
CA HIS A 449 -7.31 -6.97 -10.52
C HIS A 449 -7.60 -5.82 -9.55
N LEU A 450 -8.55 -4.93 -9.88
CA LEU A 450 -9.02 -3.87 -8.99
C LEU A 450 -9.63 -4.47 -7.74
N THR A 451 -10.39 -5.55 -7.88
CA THR A 451 -10.90 -6.32 -6.76
C THR A 451 -9.74 -6.88 -5.93
N ALA A 452 -8.60 -7.27 -6.50
CA ALA A 452 -7.47 -7.68 -5.67
C ALA A 452 -6.75 -6.51 -4.96
N GLN A 453 -6.80 -5.29 -5.50
CA GLN A 453 -5.92 -4.18 -5.08
C GLN A 453 -6.60 -3.01 -4.35
N ILE A 454 -7.83 -2.65 -4.70
CA ILE A 454 -8.52 -1.51 -4.09
C ILE A 454 -8.80 -1.83 -2.62
N PRO A 455 -8.40 -0.97 -1.67
CA PRO A 455 -8.61 -1.23 -0.27
C PRO A 455 -10.10 -1.17 0.08
N VAL A 456 -10.58 -2.17 0.81
CA VAL A 456 -11.92 -2.19 1.42
C VAL A 456 -11.78 -1.96 2.91
N PHE A 457 -12.41 -0.89 3.39
CA PHE A 457 -12.50 -0.58 4.81
C PHE A 457 -13.84 -1.06 5.37
N ILE A 458 -13.78 -1.79 6.47
CA ILE A 458 -14.96 -2.32 7.15
C ILE A 458 -15.00 -1.72 8.56
N PRO A 459 -15.92 -0.79 8.87
CA PRO A 459 -16.13 -0.38 10.25
C PRO A 459 -16.71 -1.55 11.03
N VAL A 460 -16.05 -1.93 12.13
CA VAL A 460 -16.47 -3.08 12.95
C VAL A 460 -16.70 -2.67 14.40
N PHE A 461 -17.62 -3.36 15.08
CA PHE A 461 -17.91 -3.16 16.50
C PHE A 461 -18.67 -4.35 17.08
N ASN A 462 -18.06 -5.15 17.96
CA ASN A 462 -18.73 -6.19 18.75
C ASN A 462 -19.57 -7.24 17.99
N ASN A 463 -19.38 -7.41 16.68
CA ASN A 463 -20.18 -8.29 15.81
C ASN A 463 -19.33 -9.26 14.97
N PRO A 464 -18.50 -10.12 15.60
CA PRO A 464 -17.53 -10.97 14.90
C PRO A 464 -18.16 -11.91 13.87
N THR A 465 -19.39 -12.39 14.07
CA THR A 465 -20.03 -13.31 13.12
C THR A 465 -20.31 -12.63 11.79
N TYR A 466 -20.82 -11.39 11.83
CA TYR A 466 -21.04 -10.58 10.63
C TYR A 466 -19.72 -10.24 9.94
N VAL A 467 -18.69 -9.85 10.71
CA VAL A 467 -17.36 -9.55 10.16
C VAL A 467 -16.76 -10.77 9.46
N ALA A 468 -16.82 -11.96 10.08
CA ALA A 468 -16.35 -13.20 9.48
C ALA A 468 -17.09 -13.52 8.16
N ASN A 469 -18.42 -13.37 8.16
CA ASN A 469 -19.24 -13.57 6.97
C ASN A 469 -18.86 -12.60 5.83
N THR A 470 -18.64 -11.33 6.15
CA THR A 470 -18.24 -10.33 5.15
C THR A 470 -16.82 -10.57 4.63
N LEU A 471 -15.87 -10.94 5.50
CA LEU A 471 -14.52 -11.32 5.07
C LEU A 471 -14.53 -12.52 4.12
N GLN A 472 -15.37 -13.53 4.39
CA GLN A 472 -15.52 -14.68 3.50
C GLN A 472 -16.09 -14.26 2.14
N GLN A 473 -17.18 -13.48 2.12
CA GLN A 473 -17.79 -12.99 0.87
C GLN A 473 -16.82 -12.14 0.04
N LEU A 474 -16.06 -11.24 0.69
CA LEU A 474 -15.03 -10.44 0.04
C LEU A 474 -13.93 -11.33 -0.56
N SER A 475 -13.45 -12.31 0.22
CA SER A 475 -12.47 -13.29 -0.27
C SER A 475 -12.99 -14.07 -1.48
N ASP A 476 -14.25 -14.50 -1.45
CA ASP A 476 -14.90 -15.29 -2.51
C ASP A 476 -15.04 -14.52 -3.82
N ILE A 477 -15.26 -13.21 -3.76
CA ILE A 477 -15.29 -12.34 -4.94
C ILE A 477 -13.91 -11.80 -5.33
N GLY A 478 -12.85 -12.17 -4.60
CA GLY A 478 -11.46 -11.84 -4.90
C GLY A 478 -10.94 -10.57 -4.25
N MET A 479 -11.68 -9.96 -3.32
CA MET A 479 -11.24 -8.80 -2.53
C MET A 479 -10.26 -9.23 -1.44
N ARG A 480 -9.01 -8.79 -1.55
CA ARG A 480 -7.91 -9.23 -0.65
C ARG A 480 -7.26 -8.10 0.14
N ASN A 481 -7.32 -6.86 -0.35
CA ASN A 481 -6.83 -5.70 0.36
C ASN A 481 -7.92 -5.19 1.33
N VAL A 482 -8.01 -5.78 2.51
CA VAL A 482 -9.07 -5.48 3.48
C VAL A 482 -8.50 -4.90 4.76
N CYS A 483 -9.11 -3.82 5.25
CA CYS A 483 -8.79 -3.18 6.51
C CYS A 483 -10.03 -3.13 7.41
N LEU A 484 -9.93 -3.76 8.59
CA LEU A 484 -10.94 -3.68 9.64
C LEU A 484 -10.67 -2.44 10.49
N VAL A 485 -11.64 -1.55 10.59
CA VAL A 485 -11.56 -0.33 11.41
C VAL A 485 -12.41 -0.54 12.65
N ASP A 486 -11.75 -0.93 13.73
CA ASP A 486 -12.40 -1.25 15.00
C ASP A 486 -12.79 0.03 15.75
N ASN A 487 -14.10 0.21 15.92
CA ASN A 487 -14.72 1.30 16.67
C ASN A 487 -14.73 0.99 18.17
N ASP A 488 -13.57 0.58 18.71
CA ASP A 488 -13.39 0.26 20.13
C ASP A 488 -14.27 -0.90 20.63
N SER A 489 -14.14 -2.07 19.98
CA SER A 489 -14.87 -3.27 20.41
C SER A 489 -14.49 -3.67 21.85
N THR A 490 -15.51 -3.93 22.66
CA THR A 490 -15.42 -4.36 24.06
C THR A 490 -15.69 -5.85 24.25
N SER A 491 -16.26 -6.52 23.25
CA SER A 491 -16.49 -7.97 23.27
C SER A 491 -15.16 -8.73 23.26
N HIS A 492 -14.97 -9.63 24.22
CA HIS A 492 -13.82 -10.54 24.27
C HIS A 492 -13.73 -11.41 23.01
N VAL A 493 -14.88 -11.90 22.52
CA VAL A 493 -14.96 -12.72 21.30
C VAL A 493 -14.53 -11.91 20.08
N MET A 494 -14.94 -10.64 19.99
CA MET A 494 -14.55 -9.76 18.89
C MET A 494 -13.06 -9.42 18.94
N ARG A 495 -12.49 -9.15 20.13
CA ARG A 495 -11.06 -8.87 20.27
C ARG A 495 -10.20 -10.05 19.86
N ALA A 496 -10.54 -11.25 20.34
CA ALA A 496 -9.88 -12.49 19.95
C ALA A 496 -10.01 -12.77 18.45
N PHE A 497 -11.19 -12.52 17.87
CA PHE A 497 -11.39 -12.65 16.43
C PHE A 497 -10.49 -11.72 15.63
N LEU A 498 -10.38 -10.45 16.04
CA LEU A 498 -9.51 -9.47 15.37
C LEU A 498 -8.03 -9.83 15.45
N GLU A 499 -7.57 -10.37 16.58
CA GLU A 499 -6.21 -10.91 16.72
C GLU A 499 -5.98 -12.12 15.80
N LEU A 500 -6.97 -13.00 15.66
CA LEU A 500 -6.87 -14.19 14.81
C LEU A 500 -6.75 -13.86 13.31
N VAL A 501 -7.36 -12.77 12.86
CA VAL A 501 -7.40 -12.42 11.42
C VAL A 501 -6.31 -11.43 11.00
N GLN A 502 -5.53 -10.88 11.94
CA GLN A 502 -4.53 -9.83 11.67
C GLN A 502 -3.40 -10.27 10.71
N ASP A 503 -3.14 -11.58 10.60
CA ASP A 503 -2.18 -12.12 9.64
C ASP A 503 -2.69 -12.11 8.18
N LYS A 504 -4.01 -11.90 8.00
CA LYS A 504 -4.69 -11.96 6.70
C LYS A 504 -5.27 -10.62 6.26
N VAL A 505 -5.63 -9.76 7.20
CA VAL A 505 -6.21 -8.44 6.96
C VAL A 505 -5.61 -7.41 7.90
N SER A 506 -5.56 -6.14 7.50
CA SER A 506 -5.11 -5.07 8.38
C SER A 506 -6.18 -4.75 9.42
N VAL A 507 -5.78 -4.46 10.65
CA VAL A 507 -6.71 -4.06 11.73
C VAL A 507 -6.25 -2.73 12.32
N ILE A 508 -7.12 -1.72 12.28
CA ILE A 508 -6.90 -0.41 12.89
C ILE A 508 -7.79 -0.29 14.13
N ARG A 509 -7.19 -0.03 15.29
CA ARG A 509 -7.91 0.23 16.54
C ARG A 509 -8.01 1.74 16.74
N THR A 510 -9.24 2.28 16.76
CA THR A 510 -9.44 3.73 16.85
C THR A 510 -9.41 4.28 18.27
N GLY A 511 -9.41 3.39 19.28
CA GLY A 511 -9.33 3.74 20.70
C GLY A 511 -10.58 4.42 21.28
N GLN A 512 -11.60 4.66 20.45
CA GLN A 512 -12.89 5.20 20.85
C GLN A 512 -13.98 4.89 19.80
N ASN A 513 -15.21 4.68 20.25
CA ASN A 513 -16.34 4.45 19.34
C ASN A 513 -16.93 5.77 18.81
N LYS A 514 -16.34 6.29 17.71
CA LYS A 514 -16.84 7.45 16.94
C LYS A 514 -17.91 7.09 15.89
N GLY A 515 -18.21 5.81 15.74
CA GLY A 515 -19.20 5.32 14.79
C GLY A 515 -18.66 5.05 13.38
N PRO A 516 -19.47 4.44 12.51
CA PRO A 516 -19.00 3.78 11.28
C PRO A 516 -18.49 4.75 10.20
N ARG A 517 -18.80 6.04 10.29
CA ARG A 517 -18.42 7.05 9.30
C ARG A 517 -17.08 7.74 9.59
N GLN A 518 -16.44 7.44 10.73
CA GLN A 518 -15.20 8.10 11.13
C GLN A 518 -14.06 7.97 10.10
N ILE A 519 -14.09 6.92 9.27
CA ILE A 519 -13.13 6.67 8.20
C ILE A 519 -13.06 7.86 7.22
N VAL A 520 -14.20 8.52 6.96
CA VAL A 520 -14.29 9.65 6.01
C VAL A 520 -14.64 10.98 6.67
N GLU A 521 -15.19 10.97 7.89
CA GLU A 521 -15.53 12.19 8.64
C GLU A 521 -14.34 12.76 9.44
N CYS A 522 -13.31 11.95 9.70
CA CYS A 522 -12.08 12.40 10.36
C CYS A 522 -11.05 12.83 9.29
N PRO A 523 -10.67 14.11 9.19
CA PRO A 523 -9.75 14.59 8.16
C PRO A 523 -8.41 13.84 8.17
N GLU A 524 -7.89 13.56 9.36
CA GLU A 524 -6.61 12.85 9.55
C GLU A 524 -6.64 11.43 8.98
N TYR A 525 -7.80 10.77 8.98
CA TYR A 525 -7.97 9.45 8.37
C TYR A 525 -8.28 9.56 6.89
N TYR A 526 -9.17 10.49 6.52
CA TYR A 526 -9.60 10.69 5.15
C TYR A 526 -8.44 11.11 4.23
N ASP A 527 -7.54 11.97 4.68
CA ASP A 527 -6.39 12.45 3.90
C ASP A 527 -5.41 11.33 3.57
N LEU A 528 -5.33 10.30 4.42
CA LEU A 528 -4.49 9.12 4.22
C LEU A 528 -5.10 8.08 3.25
N LEU A 529 -6.40 8.18 2.95
CA LEU A 529 -7.07 7.25 2.03
C LEU A 529 -6.62 7.51 0.59
N PRO A 530 -6.44 6.45 -0.24
CA PRO A 530 -6.16 6.63 -1.66
C PRO A 530 -7.36 7.22 -2.40
N ASP A 531 -7.15 7.73 -3.61
CA ASP A 531 -8.21 8.37 -4.41
C ASP A 531 -9.40 7.46 -4.71
N LEU A 532 -9.17 6.14 -4.79
CA LEU A 532 -10.19 5.11 -4.93
C LEU A 532 -10.10 4.10 -3.79
N PHE A 533 -11.19 3.93 -3.05
CA PHE A 533 -11.32 2.95 -1.98
C PHE A 533 -12.76 2.48 -1.84
N CYS A 534 -12.98 1.41 -1.08
CA CYS A 534 -14.31 0.88 -0.79
C CYS A 534 -14.63 0.98 0.71
N ILE A 535 -15.89 1.18 1.05
CA ILE A 535 -16.41 0.98 2.40
C ILE A 535 -17.60 0.04 2.32
N THR A 536 -17.71 -0.89 3.27
CA THR A 536 -18.87 -1.78 3.41
C THR A 536 -19.20 -2.06 4.86
N ASP A 537 -20.50 -2.16 5.16
CA ASP A 537 -20.99 -2.70 6.44
C ASP A 537 -20.68 -4.20 6.56
N PRO A 538 -20.47 -4.71 7.79
CA PRO A 538 -20.16 -6.12 8.03
C PRO A 538 -21.39 -7.04 7.97
N ASP A 539 -22.62 -6.51 7.86
CA ASP A 539 -23.87 -7.27 7.98
C ASP A 539 -24.66 -7.36 6.68
N LEU A 540 -23.95 -7.36 5.55
CA LEU A 540 -24.51 -7.54 4.22
C LEU A 540 -24.37 -8.98 3.72
N GLU A 541 -25.34 -9.44 2.95
CA GLU A 541 -25.24 -10.62 2.10
C GLU A 541 -25.27 -10.19 0.63
N PHE A 542 -24.15 -10.40 -0.06
CA PHE A 542 -23.95 -10.05 -1.45
C PHE A 542 -24.73 -11.00 -2.36
N ASN A 543 -25.09 -10.49 -3.54
CA ASN A 543 -25.75 -11.31 -4.54
C ASN A 543 -24.78 -12.38 -5.08
N ALA A 544 -25.18 -13.65 -5.07
CA ALA A 544 -24.37 -14.74 -5.61
C ALA A 544 -24.08 -14.62 -7.11
N GLU A 545 -24.86 -13.82 -7.83
CA GLU A 545 -24.67 -13.50 -9.25
C GLU A 545 -23.95 -12.17 -9.48
N LEU A 546 -23.32 -11.59 -8.45
CA LEU A 546 -22.54 -10.35 -8.59
C LEU A 546 -21.52 -10.50 -9.74
N PRO A 547 -21.51 -9.59 -10.74
CA PRO A 547 -20.60 -9.70 -11.88
C PRO A 547 -19.13 -9.63 -11.45
N GLU A 548 -18.22 -10.36 -12.10
CA GLU A 548 -16.78 -10.33 -11.77
C GLU A 548 -16.15 -8.92 -11.99
N ASP A 549 -16.75 -8.11 -12.85
CA ASP A 549 -16.35 -6.74 -13.18
C ASP A 549 -17.14 -5.68 -12.41
N PHE A 550 -17.89 -6.05 -11.37
CA PHE A 550 -18.74 -5.14 -10.61
C PHE A 550 -17.99 -3.87 -10.16
N LEU A 551 -16.77 -4.03 -9.64
CA LEU A 551 -15.99 -2.93 -9.07
C LEU A 551 -15.58 -1.91 -10.15
N ALA A 552 -15.18 -2.42 -11.33
CA ALA A 552 -14.87 -1.58 -12.48
C ALA A 552 -16.11 -0.82 -12.98
N ASN A 553 -17.29 -1.46 -12.97
CA ASN A 553 -18.54 -0.81 -13.34
C ASN A 553 -18.93 0.31 -12.34
N LEU A 554 -18.75 0.09 -11.04
CA LEU A 554 -18.98 1.13 -10.02
C LEU A 554 -18.03 2.32 -10.19
N ILE A 555 -16.73 2.09 -10.42
CA ILE A 555 -15.75 3.16 -10.69
C ILE A 555 -16.12 3.92 -11.95
N ARG A 556 -16.51 3.23 -13.03
CA ARG A 556 -16.97 3.88 -14.26
C ARG A 556 -18.16 4.80 -14.00
N LEU A 557 -19.14 4.35 -13.22
CA LEU A 557 -20.30 5.17 -12.85
C LEU A 557 -19.89 6.45 -12.10
N THR A 558 -18.94 6.38 -11.16
CA THR A 558 -18.45 7.58 -10.46
C THR A 558 -17.90 8.63 -11.44
N ASN A 559 -17.19 8.18 -12.49
CA ASN A 559 -16.57 9.04 -13.48
C ASN A 559 -17.55 9.60 -14.51
N GLU A 560 -18.49 8.79 -15.00
CA GLU A 560 -19.50 9.17 -15.98
C GLU A 560 -20.51 10.15 -15.38
N LEU A 561 -20.96 9.88 -14.15
CA LEU A 561 -21.99 10.67 -13.47
C LEU A 561 -21.40 11.76 -12.57
N LYS A 562 -20.06 11.86 -12.48
CA LYS A 562 -19.33 12.82 -11.63
C LYS A 562 -19.82 12.79 -10.17
N VAL A 563 -20.01 11.58 -9.66
CA VAL A 563 -20.51 11.32 -8.30
C VAL A 563 -19.42 10.65 -7.48
N GLY A 564 -19.26 11.09 -6.23
CA GLY A 564 -18.23 10.58 -5.34
C GLY A 564 -18.41 9.15 -4.85
N LYS A 565 -19.63 8.60 -4.96
CA LYS A 565 -19.97 7.28 -4.44
C LYS A 565 -20.89 6.50 -5.37
N ALA A 566 -20.54 5.25 -5.62
CA ALA A 566 -21.39 4.29 -6.35
C ALA A 566 -21.37 2.94 -5.63
N GLY A 567 -22.55 2.39 -5.32
CA GLY A 567 -22.64 1.18 -4.50
C GLY A 567 -23.89 0.35 -4.73
N PHE A 568 -24.05 -0.67 -3.88
CA PHE A 568 -25.13 -1.65 -3.98
C PHE A 568 -26.48 -1.06 -3.50
N ALA A 569 -27.57 -1.41 -4.18
CA ALA A 569 -28.92 -1.21 -3.64
C ALA A 569 -29.24 -2.27 -2.57
N LEU A 570 -30.19 -1.99 -1.67
CA LEU A 570 -30.69 -3.00 -0.73
C LEU A 570 -31.95 -3.65 -1.29
N ARG A 571 -31.96 -4.98 -1.21
CA ARG A 571 -32.99 -5.84 -1.77
C ARG A 571 -34.32 -5.70 -1.01
N ILE A 572 -35.43 -5.61 -1.75
CA ILE A 572 -36.80 -5.51 -1.20
C ILE A 572 -37.82 -6.44 -1.88
N ASP A 573 -37.46 -7.10 -2.99
CA ASP A 573 -38.31 -8.05 -3.71
C ASP A 573 -38.59 -9.34 -2.92
N ASP A 574 -37.77 -9.65 -1.92
CA ASP A 574 -37.92 -10.77 -0.98
C ASP A 574 -38.37 -10.32 0.43
N SER A 575 -39.04 -9.17 0.50
CA SER A 575 -39.66 -8.61 1.71
C SER A 575 -40.46 -9.60 2.58
N HIS A 576 -41.07 -10.61 1.97
CA HIS A 576 -41.80 -11.65 2.69
C HIS A 576 -40.92 -12.48 3.65
N LEU A 577 -39.59 -12.47 3.49
CA LEU A 577 -38.63 -13.13 4.39
C LEU A 577 -38.20 -12.23 5.57
N MET A 578 -38.50 -10.94 5.50
CA MET A 578 -38.09 -9.95 6.51
C MET A 578 -38.96 -10.01 7.77
N HIS A 579 -38.45 -9.43 8.85
CA HIS A 579 -39.23 -9.15 10.06
C HIS A 579 -40.28 -8.06 9.79
N THR A 580 -41.44 -8.15 10.44
CA THR A 580 -42.48 -7.11 10.43
C THR A 580 -42.23 -6.00 11.46
N GLY A 581 -41.06 -5.99 12.11
CA GLY A 581 -40.68 -4.94 13.04
C GLY A 581 -40.56 -3.58 12.34
N THR A 582 -40.67 -2.52 13.13
CA THR A 582 -40.55 -1.14 12.64
C THR A 582 -39.41 -0.42 13.35
N PHE A 583 -38.83 0.57 12.69
CA PHE A 583 -37.87 1.49 13.29
C PHE A 583 -38.27 2.95 13.06
N GLY A 584 -37.78 3.82 13.94
CA GLY A 584 -38.04 5.25 13.87
C GLY A 584 -36.94 5.99 13.12
N ILE A 585 -37.33 6.81 12.14
CA ILE A 585 -36.47 7.85 11.55
C ILE A 585 -37.16 9.19 11.74
N SER A 586 -36.48 10.10 12.45
CA SER A 586 -37.06 11.37 12.87
C SER A 586 -38.36 11.14 13.68
N ARG A 587 -39.49 11.73 13.26
CA ARG A 587 -40.80 11.58 13.95
C ARG A 587 -41.71 10.53 13.30
N LYS A 588 -41.19 9.70 12.40
CA LYS A 588 -41.97 8.70 11.65
C LYS A 588 -41.39 7.30 11.88
N THR A 589 -42.29 6.33 11.80
CA THR A 589 -41.98 4.90 11.96
C THR A 589 -42.16 4.23 10.61
N TYR A 590 -41.23 3.35 10.24
CA TYR A 590 -41.22 2.66 8.96
C TYR A 590 -40.96 1.17 9.14
N HIS A 591 -41.56 0.36 8.27
CA HIS A 591 -41.01 -0.94 7.95
C HIS A 591 -39.77 -0.80 7.06
N ALA A 592 -38.86 -1.77 7.12
CA ALA A 592 -37.62 -1.74 6.32
C ALA A 592 -37.87 -1.56 4.82
N THR A 593 -38.88 -2.26 4.29
CA THR A 593 -39.25 -2.20 2.87
C THR A 593 -39.84 -0.86 2.48
N GLU A 594 -40.71 -0.30 3.33
CA GLU A 594 -41.29 1.04 3.12
C GLU A 594 -40.20 2.12 3.10
N TRP A 595 -39.22 2.01 4.00
CA TRP A 595 -38.10 2.93 4.04
C TRP A 595 -37.21 2.80 2.80
N GLU A 596 -36.87 1.58 2.39
CA GLU A 596 -35.94 1.36 1.28
C GLU A 596 -36.58 1.64 -0.09
N GLN A 597 -37.91 1.53 -0.23
CA GLN A 597 -38.64 1.73 -1.49
C GLN A 597 -38.34 3.07 -2.18
N GLN A 598 -38.12 4.14 -1.41
CA GLN A 598 -37.84 5.48 -1.96
C GLN A 598 -36.56 5.52 -2.81
N TYR A 599 -35.59 4.63 -2.54
CA TYR A 599 -34.32 4.57 -3.26
C TYR A 599 -34.41 3.87 -4.62
N TRP A 600 -35.59 3.32 -4.95
CA TRP A 600 -35.87 2.65 -6.23
C TRP A 600 -36.68 3.52 -7.21
N GLU A 601 -36.97 4.78 -6.87
CA GLU A 601 -37.87 5.62 -7.66
C GLU A 601 -37.21 6.34 -8.85
N THR A 602 -35.97 6.85 -8.67
CA THR A 602 -35.31 7.69 -9.68
C THR A 602 -34.23 6.91 -10.44
N GLN A 603 -34.62 6.20 -11.51
CA GLN A 603 -33.69 5.46 -12.36
C GLN A 603 -32.95 6.42 -13.32
N LEU A 604 -31.61 6.33 -13.36
CA LEU A 604 -30.73 7.10 -14.23
C LEU A 604 -30.37 6.36 -15.53
N GLY A 605 -30.36 5.03 -15.50
CA GLY A 605 -29.94 4.22 -16.64
C GLY A 605 -29.85 2.73 -16.31
N ILE A 606 -29.19 1.99 -17.20
CA ILE A 606 -29.00 0.54 -17.11
C ILE A 606 -27.54 0.24 -17.51
N LEU A 607 -26.87 -0.59 -16.73
CA LEU A 607 -25.53 -1.10 -17.06
C LEU A 607 -25.59 -2.08 -18.23
N LYS A 608 -24.45 -2.35 -18.87
CA LYS A 608 -24.35 -3.33 -19.98
C LYS A 608 -24.92 -4.70 -19.65
N ASP A 609 -24.87 -5.04 -18.37
CA ASP A 609 -25.23 -6.33 -17.83
C ASP A 609 -26.74 -6.43 -17.50
N GLY A 610 -27.49 -5.34 -17.72
CA GLY A 610 -28.93 -5.23 -17.48
C GLY A 610 -29.31 -4.65 -16.11
N SER A 611 -28.33 -4.36 -15.23
CA SER A 611 -28.60 -3.87 -13.88
C SER A 611 -29.02 -2.39 -13.89
N PRO A 612 -30.15 -2.01 -13.27
CA PRO A 612 -30.62 -0.63 -13.24
C PRO A 612 -29.78 0.23 -12.27
N VAL A 613 -29.56 1.49 -12.63
CA VAL A 613 -28.82 2.49 -11.83
C VAL A 613 -29.78 3.55 -11.33
N TYR A 614 -29.75 3.88 -10.04
CA TYR A 614 -30.65 4.83 -9.39
C TYR A 614 -29.90 5.99 -8.76
N LYS A 615 -30.48 7.20 -8.84
CA LYS A 615 -30.04 8.36 -8.05
C LYS A 615 -30.62 8.25 -6.66
N ALA A 616 -29.84 7.72 -5.74
CA ALA A 616 -30.30 7.40 -4.40
C ALA A 616 -29.14 7.56 -3.42
N GLY A 617 -29.41 8.24 -2.31
CA GLY A 617 -28.42 8.39 -1.25
C GLY A 617 -28.04 7.02 -0.69
N LEU A 618 -26.77 6.80 -0.35
CA LEU A 618 -26.25 5.52 0.14
C LEU A 618 -25.48 5.78 1.44
N ASN A 619 -25.55 4.89 2.43
CA ASN A 619 -24.85 5.06 3.71
C ASN A 619 -23.49 4.36 3.68
N THR A 620 -23.21 3.44 4.60
CA THR A 620 -22.03 2.57 4.65
C THR A 620 -22.24 1.22 3.98
N THR A 621 -23.38 1.02 3.29
CA THR A 621 -23.58 -0.10 2.35
C THR A 621 -22.42 -0.17 1.36
N PHE A 622 -22.06 -1.38 0.88
CA PHE A 622 -20.91 -1.56 -0.02
C PHE A 622 -20.90 -0.52 -1.14
N ALA A 623 -19.84 0.28 -1.21
CA ALA A 623 -19.65 1.27 -2.26
C ALA A 623 -18.17 1.57 -2.53
N VAL A 624 -17.91 1.94 -3.78
CA VAL A 624 -16.67 2.61 -4.19
C VAL A 624 -16.80 4.10 -3.89
N TYR A 625 -15.73 4.66 -3.36
CA TYR A 625 -15.52 6.08 -3.11
C TYR A 625 -14.45 6.59 -4.08
N ASN A 626 -14.73 7.73 -4.73
CA ASN A 626 -13.83 8.40 -5.65
C ASN A 626 -13.57 9.82 -5.15
N LYS A 627 -12.39 10.07 -4.55
CA LYS A 627 -12.03 11.36 -3.92
C LYS A 627 -12.09 12.54 -4.87
N THR A 628 -11.94 12.33 -6.18
CA THR A 628 -12.09 13.38 -7.19
C THR A 628 -13.49 14.03 -7.15
N PHE A 629 -14.52 13.27 -6.80
CA PHE A 629 -15.92 13.74 -6.78
C PHE A 629 -16.58 13.61 -5.39
N PHE A 630 -15.94 12.92 -4.45
CA PHE A 630 -16.48 12.68 -3.12
C PHE A 630 -16.26 13.87 -2.21
N ASN A 631 -17.34 14.26 -1.52
CA ASN A 631 -17.31 15.30 -0.52
C ASN A 631 -17.82 14.72 0.81
N PRO A 632 -16.98 14.66 1.86
CA PRO A 632 -17.39 14.18 3.19
C PRO A 632 -18.60 14.90 3.78
N HIS A 633 -18.81 16.19 3.44
CA HIS A 633 -19.95 16.97 3.94
C HIS A 633 -21.29 16.53 3.33
N THR A 634 -21.27 15.90 2.16
CA THR A 634 -22.43 15.32 1.49
C THR A 634 -22.30 13.80 1.42
N PHE A 635 -21.90 13.19 2.54
CA PHE A 635 -21.56 11.77 2.65
C PHE A 635 -22.55 10.80 1.98
N VAL A 636 -23.85 11.10 2.04
CA VAL A 636 -24.89 10.23 1.51
C VAL A 636 -25.05 10.31 -0.01
N ASP A 637 -24.53 11.36 -0.65
CA ASP A 637 -24.69 11.57 -2.09
C ASP A 637 -24.01 10.45 -2.88
N ALA A 638 -24.82 9.73 -3.65
CA ALA A 638 -24.38 8.52 -4.32
C ALA A 638 -25.31 8.14 -5.47
N VAL A 639 -24.88 7.10 -6.19
CA VAL A 639 -25.75 6.28 -7.03
C VAL A 639 -25.77 4.84 -6.51
N ARG A 640 -26.92 4.19 -6.65
CA ARG A 640 -27.11 2.78 -6.29
C ARG A 640 -27.32 1.94 -7.54
N VAL A 641 -26.80 0.71 -7.55
CA VAL A 641 -27.03 -0.26 -8.61
C VAL A 641 -27.89 -1.40 -8.09
N GLY A 642 -29.02 -1.65 -8.76
CA GLY A 642 -29.95 -2.74 -8.46
C GLY A 642 -29.64 -4.02 -9.22
N GLY A 643 -30.59 -4.94 -9.28
CA GLY A 643 -30.42 -6.21 -10.00
C GLY A 643 -29.34 -7.08 -9.36
N ARG A 644 -28.32 -7.49 -10.14
CA ARG A 644 -27.24 -8.36 -9.65
C ARG A 644 -26.28 -7.69 -8.67
N TYR A 645 -26.41 -6.37 -8.47
CA TYR A 645 -25.66 -5.62 -7.46
C TYR A 645 -26.44 -5.47 -6.16
N ALA A 646 -27.75 -5.78 -6.14
CA ALA A 646 -28.57 -5.61 -4.95
C ALA A 646 -28.19 -6.65 -3.89
N CYS A 647 -27.88 -6.19 -2.68
CA CYS A 647 -27.52 -7.04 -1.54
C CYS A 647 -28.61 -7.03 -0.46
N ARG A 648 -28.58 -8.02 0.43
CA ARG A 648 -29.45 -8.07 1.58
C ARG A 648 -28.76 -7.45 2.79
N HIS A 649 -29.51 -6.69 3.58
CA HIS A 649 -29.07 -6.28 4.91
C HIS A 649 -29.58 -7.31 5.92
N LEU A 650 -28.69 -8.17 6.40
CA LEU A 650 -29.01 -9.39 7.15
C LEU A 650 -29.90 -9.16 8.39
N PRO A 651 -29.74 -8.07 9.19
CA PRO A 651 -30.61 -7.79 10.33
C PRO A 651 -32.09 -7.59 10.00
N TRP A 652 -32.46 -7.35 8.73
CA TRP A 652 -33.87 -7.25 8.34
C TRP A 652 -34.56 -8.61 8.23
N TYR A 653 -33.82 -9.71 8.16
CA TYR A 653 -34.34 -11.04 7.85
C TYR A 653 -34.62 -11.87 9.11
N ARG A 654 -35.67 -12.70 9.04
CA ARG A 654 -36.08 -13.58 10.15
C ARG A 654 -35.03 -14.61 10.53
N GLU A 655 -34.28 -15.08 9.55
CA GLU A 655 -33.16 -15.99 9.75
C GLU A 655 -31.92 -15.21 10.19
N SER A 656 -31.24 -15.72 11.22
CA SER A 656 -30.04 -15.09 11.77
C SER A 656 -28.87 -16.06 11.69
N ILE A 657 -27.76 -15.59 11.12
CA ILE A 657 -26.48 -16.26 11.25
C ILE A 657 -25.80 -15.97 12.60
N VAL A 658 -26.24 -14.91 13.29
CA VAL A 658 -25.68 -14.48 14.58
C VAL A 658 -26.39 -15.19 15.73
N GLY A 659 -25.61 -15.76 16.65
CA GLY A 659 -26.12 -16.39 17.87
C GLY A 659 -26.81 -15.40 18.82
N GLN A 660 -27.67 -15.92 19.69
CA GLN A 660 -28.48 -15.10 20.61
C GLN A 660 -27.63 -14.25 21.57
N GLU A 661 -26.50 -14.79 22.04
CA GLU A 661 -25.59 -14.11 22.97
C GLU A 661 -24.89 -12.91 22.34
N GLU A 662 -24.28 -13.09 21.15
CA GLU A 662 -23.64 -12.01 20.40
C GLU A 662 -24.64 -10.89 20.08
N ARG A 663 -25.85 -11.26 19.63
CA ARG A 663 -26.92 -10.31 19.35
C ARG A 663 -27.37 -9.54 20.59
N ALA A 664 -27.49 -10.20 21.74
CA ALA A 664 -27.82 -9.56 23.01
C ALA A 664 -26.70 -8.59 23.46
N PHE A 665 -25.45 -9.00 23.33
CA PHE A 665 -24.29 -8.16 23.68
C PHE A 665 -24.18 -6.93 22.78
N TYR A 666 -24.35 -7.12 21.46
CA TYR A 666 -24.34 -6.01 20.49
C TYR A 666 -25.46 -5.00 20.79
N ARG A 667 -26.69 -5.47 21.07
CA ARG A 667 -27.81 -4.61 21.53
C ARG A 667 -27.48 -3.78 22.74
N ALA A 668 -26.86 -4.40 23.74
CA ALA A 668 -26.57 -3.74 25.00
C ALA A 668 -25.45 -2.69 24.88
N THR A 669 -24.58 -2.80 23.87
CA THR A 669 -23.34 -2.01 23.80
C THR A 669 -23.29 -1.01 22.64
N HIS A 670 -24.17 -1.14 21.62
CA HIS A 670 -24.16 -0.22 20.50
C HIS A 670 -24.62 1.19 20.91
N LYS A 671 -23.93 2.23 20.44
CA LYS A 671 -24.31 3.65 20.69
C LYS A 671 -24.77 4.39 19.43
N HIS A 672 -24.38 3.89 18.26
CA HIS A 672 -24.55 4.59 16.98
C HIS A 672 -25.42 3.85 15.96
N ALA A 673 -25.95 2.67 16.30
CA ALA A 673 -26.91 1.97 15.47
C ALA A 673 -28.24 2.74 15.51
N ARG A 674 -28.53 3.50 14.45
CA ARG A 674 -29.74 4.34 14.36
C ARG A 674 -30.90 3.69 13.63
N CYS A 675 -30.71 2.53 12.99
CA CYS A 675 -31.77 1.80 12.29
C CYS A 675 -31.41 0.31 12.24
N GLY A 676 -32.19 -0.52 12.92
CA GLY A 676 -32.09 -1.97 12.87
C GLY A 676 -32.90 -2.57 13.98
N VAL A 677 -33.89 -3.40 13.63
CA VAL A 677 -34.50 -4.32 14.59
C VAL A 677 -33.39 -5.29 14.96
N VAL A 678 -32.75 -5.06 16.11
CA VAL A 678 -31.64 -5.90 16.56
C VAL A 678 -32.15 -7.18 17.18
#